data_AF-A0A7L9GBJ6-F1
#
_entry.id   AF-A0A7L9GBJ6-F1
#
_cell.length_a   1.000
_cell.length_b   1.000
_cell.length_c   1.000
_cell.angle_alpha   90.00
_cell.angle_beta   90.00
_cell.angle_gamma   90.00
#
_symmetry.space_group_name_H-M   'P 1'
#
loop_
_entity.id
_entity.type
_entity.pdbx_description
1 polymer ?
#
loop_
_entity_poly.entity_id
_entity_poly.type
_entity_poly.pdbx_seq_one_letter_code
_entity_poly.pdbx_strand_id
1 'polypeptide(L)'
;MGCVSTGRVVGNRGRGISLQWLVALAIVLGMLLLGAALAWQGYRGIRQTLVAAAGDAAQQVAKTIDERARRLIEPAQSSIRLLAHNPTVHTQAQRLDRLPQLVEMLDANRMLSAAYLGYPSGEFLLVRRLHDPQLMQRFAAPPGTAFLVQSVSHGEGGKVQGEWRFYDRALNLLQAQAKSDYRYDPRLRPWFAEATVQPSTVLTRPYVFFTTREVGLTMAQRSVDGGAVIGLDVSVNDLASETQDLRMTPGTEIVVVDDQGNVVAYPDPQRAIVHEGQGVRLSRVAELGAPSLARLYADLPKGNQPQPYQVDGQTWYGIRVHLTTLAGHDLYVLIAVPGHELLVGARKVLYEQLLWTMALMAVLLVLGGVLGRRIGRPLRLLREQVQGLASFDFSREVGVHSRVSEVRELSRVLSRMSGTIRHFQAITLTLSRERNLERMLDGVLNHLVEAAGGDAGGVYLYDAEQALLRLAASCRGEHYPSELAVDEGARQHLAVTVTQALGLHERSLAVVLNDRSQALLGILVLQMDEEQAQERVGEAFRRFVEELSGVAAVAIETRQLVEAQQRLLDAMIKLLADAIDAKSPYTGGHCERVPQLAQMLLDQAVAADSGPFASFSMTEAERYEFRVAAWLHDCGKVTSPEYVVDKATKLETLYNRIHEVRMRFEVLWRDAELAYWQGLASGADQQVLKAALQRSQAELQDDFAFVAQANIGGEFMQDTDIQRLQVIGKRRWLRHFDNRLGISRDEAERLVGVPRPALPTEEPLLADRPEHCVHWGTRTPPVVKDDPRNIWGFDMHLPGHASNHGELYNLSIRRGTLTDEERFKINEHIVQTIIMLSALPLPRHLKRVPDIAGNHHEKMNGSGYPRRLGGQDLGIAERVMAIADIFEALTAADRPYKPPKTLSESVKILVAMAREGHVDGQLLQLFLSSGVYRQYAERFLRTEQIDEVDVVYWLAQIQERSAARPVS
;
A
#
# COMPACT_ATOMS: atom_id res chain seq x y z
N MET A 1 -10.01 -4.32 28.84
CA MET A 1 -11.31 -3.61 28.84
C MET A 1 -11.06 -2.18 28.40
N GLY A 2 -11.81 -1.68 27.42
CA GLY A 2 -11.65 -0.32 26.89
C GLY A 2 -11.72 -0.27 25.36
N CYS A 3 -12.93 -0.37 24.82
CA CYS A 3 -13.21 -0.27 23.39
C CYS A 3 -13.19 1.21 22.98
N VAL A 4 -12.18 1.64 22.21
CA VAL A 4 -12.16 2.95 21.57
C VAL A 4 -12.53 2.77 20.10
N SER A 5 -13.78 3.09 19.80
CA SER A 5 -14.34 3.21 18.46
C SER A 5 -13.72 4.40 17.74
N THR A 6 -12.74 4.16 16.86
CA THR A 6 -12.35 5.13 15.83
C THR A 6 -13.20 4.90 14.58
N GLY A 7 -14.14 5.82 14.33
CA GLY A 7 -14.98 5.84 13.14
C GLY A 7 -14.14 5.85 11.86
N ARG A 8 -14.30 4.81 11.04
CA ARG A 8 -13.90 4.83 9.63
C ARG A 8 -14.83 5.80 8.91
N VAL A 9 -14.30 6.94 8.51
CA VAL A 9 -14.89 7.77 7.46
C VAL A 9 -14.90 6.93 6.18
N VAL A 10 -16.07 6.41 5.84
CA VAL A 10 -16.31 5.68 4.59
C VAL A 10 -16.32 6.71 3.47
N GLY A 11 -15.14 6.96 2.90
CA GLY A 11 -15.02 7.65 1.62
C GLY A 11 -15.80 6.87 0.56
N ASN A 12 -16.81 7.53 0.00
CA ASN A 12 -17.69 7.04 -1.05
C ASN A 12 -16.84 6.53 -2.24
N ARG A 13 -16.59 5.21 -2.31
CA ARG A 13 -15.93 4.59 -3.46
C ARG A 13 -16.89 4.65 -4.65
N GLY A 14 -16.72 5.66 -5.49
CA GLY A 14 -17.29 5.66 -6.83
C GLY A 14 -16.99 4.32 -7.50
N ARG A 15 -18.03 3.56 -7.84
CA ARG A 15 -17.93 2.27 -8.51
C ARG A 15 -17.47 2.50 -9.95
N GLY A 16 -16.17 2.73 -10.13
CA GLY A 16 -15.56 2.76 -11.45
C GLY A 16 -15.63 1.39 -12.10
N ILE A 17 -16.10 1.32 -13.35
CA ILE A 17 -16.10 0.10 -14.15
C ILE A 17 -14.64 -0.27 -14.42
N SER A 18 -14.26 -1.53 -14.16
CA SER A 18 -12.88 -1.96 -14.44
C SER A 18 -12.58 -1.83 -15.92
N LEU A 19 -11.36 -1.38 -16.27
CA LEU A 19 -10.91 -1.27 -17.67
C LEU A 19 -11.11 -2.57 -18.47
N GLN A 20 -11.05 -3.73 -17.79
CA GLN A 20 -11.30 -5.04 -18.38
C GLN A 20 -12.74 -5.18 -18.93
N TRP A 21 -13.71 -4.72 -18.15
CA TRP A 21 -15.13 -4.72 -18.52
C TRP A 21 -15.44 -3.70 -19.61
N LEU A 22 -14.79 -2.53 -19.57
CA LEU A 22 -14.94 -1.50 -20.61
C LEU A 22 -14.43 -1.98 -21.97
N VAL A 23 -13.25 -2.57 -22.02
CA VAL A 23 -12.67 -3.12 -23.26
C VAL A 23 -13.53 -4.28 -23.80
N ALA A 24 -13.96 -5.20 -22.93
CA ALA A 24 -14.85 -6.29 -23.34
C ALA A 24 -16.19 -5.77 -23.87
N LEU A 25 -16.81 -4.78 -23.21
CA LEU A 25 -18.08 -4.20 -23.61
C LEU A 25 -17.98 -3.47 -24.97
N ALA A 26 -16.90 -2.70 -25.19
CA ALA A 26 -16.68 -2.00 -26.45
C ALA A 26 -16.54 -2.97 -27.64
N ILE A 27 -15.83 -4.08 -27.45
CA ILE A 27 -15.65 -5.12 -28.48
C ILE A 27 -16.99 -5.80 -28.81
N VAL A 28 -17.78 -6.15 -27.78
CA VAL A 28 -19.10 -6.78 -27.97
C VAL A 28 -20.07 -5.83 -28.68
N LEU A 29 -20.13 -4.56 -28.28
CA LEU A 29 -21.00 -3.57 -28.90
C LEU A 29 -20.66 -3.37 -30.39
N GLY A 30 -19.35 -3.30 -30.72
CA GLY A 30 -18.89 -3.19 -32.10
C GLY A 30 -19.27 -4.42 -32.95
N MET A 31 -19.28 -5.61 -32.36
CA MET A 31 -19.65 -6.85 -33.06
C MET A 31 -21.13 -6.99 -33.31
N LEU A 32 -21.96 -6.57 -32.36
CA LEU A 32 -23.41 -6.55 -32.55
C LEU A 32 -23.78 -5.62 -33.71
N LEU A 33 -23.13 -4.46 -33.80
CA LEU A 33 -23.32 -3.52 -34.90
C LEU A 33 -22.85 -4.10 -36.24
N LEU A 34 -21.67 -4.71 -36.29
CA LEU A 34 -21.14 -5.31 -37.53
C LEU A 34 -21.96 -6.52 -37.99
N GLY A 35 -22.36 -7.40 -37.07
CA GLY A 35 -23.18 -8.57 -37.35
C GLY A 35 -24.57 -8.20 -37.87
N ALA A 36 -25.21 -7.19 -37.27
CA ALA A 36 -26.48 -6.67 -37.75
C ALA A 36 -26.37 -6.08 -39.16
N ALA A 37 -25.28 -5.34 -39.44
CA ALA A 37 -25.03 -4.77 -40.77
C ALA A 37 -24.84 -5.85 -41.85
N LEU A 38 -24.04 -6.89 -41.57
CA LEU A 38 -23.80 -7.99 -42.50
C LEU A 38 -25.07 -8.82 -42.77
N ALA A 39 -25.86 -9.13 -41.74
CA ALA A 39 -27.13 -9.84 -41.90
C ALA A 39 -28.14 -9.04 -42.74
N TRP A 40 -28.23 -7.73 -42.53
CA TRP A 40 -29.07 -6.84 -43.33
C TRP A 40 -28.63 -6.78 -44.79
N GLN A 41 -27.32 -6.68 -45.05
CA GLN A 41 -26.75 -6.69 -46.40
C GLN A 41 -27.01 -8.03 -47.11
N GLY A 42 -26.80 -9.16 -46.42
CA GLY A 42 -27.03 -10.50 -46.96
C GLY A 42 -28.50 -10.74 -47.35
N TYR A 43 -29.44 -10.35 -46.48
CA TYR A 43 -30.87 -10.47 -46.76
C TYR A 43 -31.30 -9.65 -47.98
N ARG A 44 -30.80 -8.42 -48.09
CA ARG A 44 -31.12 -7.54 -49.23
C ARG A 44 -30.61 -8.12 -50.56
N GLY A 45 -29.38 -8.65 -50.57
CA GLY A 45 -28.79 -9.24 -51.78
C GLY A 45 -29.52 -10.49 -52.26
N ILE A 46 -29.88 -11.41 -51.34
CA ILE A 46 -30.59 -12.64 -51.69
C ILE A 46 -32.00 -12.34 -52.21
N ARG A 47 -32.73 -11.42 -51.56
CA ARG A 47 -34.08 -11.01 -52.00
C ARG A 47 -34.07 -10.44 -53.42
N GLN A 48 -33.08 -9.59 -53.76
CA GLN A 48 -32.98 -9.03 -55.11
C GLN A 48 -32.68 -10.09 -56.16
N THR A 49 -31.79 -11.04 -55.84
CA THR A 49 -31.40 -12.12 -56.76
C THR A 49 -32.55 -13.08 -57.03
N LEU A 50 -33.30 -13.48 -56.01
CA LEU A 50 -34.45 -14.38 -56.15
C LEU A 50 -35.60 -13.75 -56.96
N VAL A 51 -35.86 -12.46 -56.76
CA VAL A 51 -36.87 -11.73 -57.54
C VAL A 51 -36.46 -11.59 -59.00
N ALA A 52 -35.18 -11.31 -59.29
CA ALA A 52 -34.68 -11.27 -60.66
C ALA A 52 -34.82 -12.64 -61.35
N ALA A 53 -34.42 -13.74 -60.67
CA ALA A 53 -34.53 -15.09 -61.19
C ALA A 53 -35.99 -15.50 -61.51
N ALA A 54 -36.96 -15.09 -60.68
CA ALA A 54 -38.38 -15.33 -60.95
C ALA A 54 -38.88 -14.57 -62.20
N GLY A 55 -38.36 -13.36 -62.44
CA GLY A 55 -38.65 -12.58 -63.65
C GLY A 55 -38.15 -13.27 -64.92
N ASP A 56 -36.92 -13.76 -64.89
CA ASP A 56 -36.33 -14.48 -66.03
C ASP A 56 -37.10 -15.78 -66.33
N ALA A 57 -37.47 -16.53 -65.29
CA ALA A 57 -38.30 -17.73 -65.44
C ALA A 57 -39.66 -17.43 -66.09
N ALA A 58 -40.31 -16.31 -65.73
CA ALA A 58 -41.59 -15.90 -66.30
C ALA A 58 -41.52 -15.56 -67.79
N GLN A 59 -40.45 -14.89 -68.20
CA GLN A 59 -40.22 -14.62 -69.62
C GLN A 59 -40.00 -15.91 -70.41
N GLN A 60 -39.28 -16.88 -69.84
CA GLN A 60 -39.07 -18.17 -70.47
C GLN A 60 -40.37 -18.97 -70.63
N VAL A 61 -41.25 -18.94 -69.62
CA VAL A 61 -42.59 -19.54 -69.69
C VAL A 61 -43.42 -18.91 -70.80
N ALA A 62 -43.47 -17.57 -70.85
CA ALA A 62 -44.23 -16.86 -71.88
C ALA A 62 -43.71 -17.13 -73.31
N LYS A 63 -42.38 -17.13 -73.50
CA LYS A 63 -41.76 -17.48 -74.79
C LYS A 63 -42.12 -18.90 -75.24
N THR A 64 -42.14 -19.84 -74.30
CA THR A 64 -42.52 -21.24 -74.57
C THR A 64 -43.98 -21.34 -75.03
N ILE A 65 -44.88 -20.59 -74.41
CA ILE A 65 -46.30 -20.52 -74.79
C ILE A 65 -46.44 -19.94 -76.22
N ASP A 66 -45.72 -18.86 -76.54
CA ASP A 66 -45.74 -18.23 -77.87
C ASP A 66 -45.27 -19.18 -78.99
N GLU A 67 -44.12 -19.84 -78.80
CA GLU A 67 -43.56 -20.78 -79.78
C GLU A 67 -44.44 -22.03 -80.00
N ARG A 68 -45.18 -22.46 -78.98
CA ARG A 68 -46.13 -23.57 -79.11
C ARG A 68 -47.39 -23.13 -79.86
N ALA A 69 -47.95 -21.96 -79.53
CA ALA A 69 -49.12 -21.42 -80.24
C ALA A 69 -48.90 -21.26 -81.75
N ARG A 70 -47.73 -20.76 -82.18
CA ARG A 70 -47.36 -20.65 -83.60
C ARG A 70 -47.33 -22.01 -84.32
N ARG A 71 -46.70 -23.02 -83.69
CA ARG A 71 -46.60 -24.39 -84.24
C ARG A 71 -47.96 -25.06 -84.43
N LEU A 72 -48.98 -24.65 -83.68
CA LEU A 72 -50.33 -25.21 -83.78
C LEU A 72 -51.10 -24.70 -85.01
N ILE A 73 -50.92 -23.43 -85.38
CA ILE A 73 -51.85 -22.72 -86.27
C ILE A 73 -51.35 -22.63 -87.72
N GLU A 74 -50.04 -22.43 -87.94
CA GLU A 74 -49.47 -22.28 -89.29
C GLU A 74 -49.69 -23.50 -90.23
N PRO A 75 -49.54 -24.76 -89.78
CA PRO A 75 -49.78 -25.92 -90.64
C PRO A 75 -51.24 -26.05 -91.08
N ALA A 76 -52.19 -25.74 -90.18
CA ALA A 76 -53.61 -25.81 -90.48
C ALA A 76 -54.06 -24.68 -91.44
N GLN A 77 -53.49 -23.47 -91.31
CA GLN A 77 -53.70 -22.37 -92.27
C GLN A 77 -53.21 -22.72 -93.68
N SER A 78 -52.10 -23.45 -93.78
CA SER A 78 -51.57 -23.87 -95.08
C SER A 78 -52.46 -24.94 -95.73
N SER A 79 -52.99 -25.87 -94.93
CA SER A 79 -53.88 -26.94 -95.40
C SER A 79 -55.22 -26.42 -95.91
N ILE A 80 -55.85 -25.47 -95.20
CA ILE A 80 -57.14 -24.91 -95.61
C ILE A 80 -57.02 -24.08 -96.91
N ARG A 81 -55.89 -23.38 -97.10
CA ARG A 81 -55.60 -22.63 -98.34
C ARG A 81 -55.49 -23.55 -99.55
N LEU A 82 -54.89 -24.73 -99.40
CA LEU A 82 -54.83 -25.73 -100.47
C LEU A 82 -56.24 -26.27 -100.81
N LEU A 83 -57.05 -26.59 -99.80
CA LEU A 83 -58.43 -27.06 -100.01
C LEU A 83 -59.32 -26.02 -100.67
N ALA A 84 -59.11 -24.73 -100.41
CA ALA A 84 -59.88 -23.66 -101.03
C ALA A 84 -59.77 -23.63 -102.57
N HIS A 85 -58.72 -24.21 -103.15
CA HIS A 85 -58.53 -24.28 -104.61
C HIS A 85 -59.21 -25.50 -105.26
N ASN A 86 -59.75 -26.44 -104.47
CA ASN A 86 -60.47 -27.58 -105.02
C ASN A 86 -61.84 -27.15 -105.58
N PRO A 87 -62.25 -27.68 -106.75
CA PRO A 87 -63.53 -27.34 -107.35
C PRO A 87 -64.71 -27.80 -106.50
N THR A 88 -65.73 -26.93 -106.41
CA THR A 88 -66.97 -27.18 -105.65
C THR A 88 -67.72 -28.39 -106.22
N VAL A 89 -68.17 -29.27 -105.32
CA VAL A 89 -69.00 -30.44 -105.65
C VAL A 89 -70.43 -30.23 -105.16
N HIS A 90 -71.43 -30.64 -105.95
CA HIS A 90 -72.83 -30.31 -105.67
C HIS A 90 -73.65 -31.49 -105.12
N THR A 91 -73.39 -32.72 -105.57
CA THR A 91 -74.16 -33.89 -105.09
C THR A 91 -73.60 -34.46 -103.79
N GLN A 92 -74.45 -35.14 -103.01
CA GLN A 92 -74.01 -35.79 -101.77
C GLN A 92 -72.97 -36.89 -102.01
N ALA A 93 -73.11 -37.67 -103.10
CA ALA A 93 -72.14 -38.69 -103.47
C ALA A 93 -70.75 -38.08 -103.76
N GLN A 94 -70.69 -37.03 -104.59
CA GLN A 94 -69.43 -36.33 -104.89
C GLN A 94 -68.81 -35.65 -103.65
N ARG A 95 -69.63 -35.21 -102.70
CA ARG A 95 -69.17 -34.70 -101.40
C ARG A 95 -68.51 -35.79 -100.58
N LEU A 96 -69.07 -36.99 -100.57
CA LEU A 96 -68.50 -38.14 -99.86
C LEU A 96 -67.20 -38.65 -100.51
N ASP A 97 -67.02 -38.50 -101.82
CA ASP A 97 -65.75 -38.80 -102.49
C ASP A 97 -64.57 -37.93 -101.98
N ARG A 98 -64.86 -36.80 -101.31
CA ARG A 98 -63.86 -35.93 -100.68
C ARG A 98 -63.43 -36.37 -99.28
N LEU A 99 -64.06 -37.41 -98.71
CA LEU A 99 -63.76 -37.87 -97.36
C LEU A 99 -62.27 -38.19 -97.13
N PRO A 100 -61.55 -38.91 -98.01
CA PRO A 100 -60.14 -39.21 -97.79
C PRO A 100 -59.28 -37.94 -97.65
N GLN A 101 -59.58 -36.89 -98.41
CA GLN A 101 -58.83 -35.61 -98.36
C GLN A 101 -59.07 -34.88 -97.04
N LEU A 102 -60.31 -34.85 -96.54
CA LEU A 102 -60.64 -34.23 -95.25
C LEU A 102 -60.06 -35.03 -94.08
N VAL A 103 -60.05 -36.36 -94.17
CA VAL A 103 -59.48 -37.25 -93.15
C VAL A 103 -57.95 -37.13 -93.09
N GLU A 104 -57.26 -37.13 -94.22
CA GLU A 104 -55.80 -36.98 -94.27
C GLU A 104 -55.36 -35.66 -93.62
N MET A 105 -56.11 -34.58 -93.83
CA MET A 105 -55.86 -33.30 -93.18
C MET A 105 -56.06 -33.37 -91.66
N LEU A 106 -57.11 -34.06 -91.19
CA LEU A 106 -57.29 -34.28 -89.76
C LEU A 106 -56.11 -35.11 -89.22
N ASP A 107 -55.66 -36.15 -89.91
CA ASP A 107 -54.51 -37.00 -89.53
C ASP A 107 -53.17 -36.25 -89.54
N ALA A 108 -52.96 -35.34 -90.50
CA ALA A 108 -51.77 -34.49 -90.57
C ALA A 108 -51.65 -33.51 -89.40
N ASN A 109 -52.76 -33.09 -88.79
CA ASN A 109 -52.76 -32.23 -87.61
C ASN A 109 -53.68 -32.76 -86.50
N ARG A 110 -53.08 -33.40 -85.50
CA ARG A 110 -53.79 -34.03 -84.37
C ARG A 110 -54.70 -33.08 -83.57
N MET A 111 -54.43 -31.77 -83.64
CA MET A 111 -55.17 -30.73 -82.90
C MET A 111 -56.44 -30.29 -83.64
N LEU A 112 -56.62 -30.69 -84.90
CA LEU A 112 -57.88 -30.50 -85.61
C LEU A 112 -58.89 -31.56 -85.15
N SER A 113 -60.01 -31.08 -84.61
CA SER A 113 -61.09 -31.93 -84.12
C SER A 113 -62.07 -32.33 -85.23
N ALA A 114 -62.35 -31.41 -86.15
CA ALA A 114 -63.25 -31.63 -87.28
C ALA A 114 -62.89 -30.75 -88.49
N ALA A 115 -63.27 -31.23 -89.67
CA ALA A 115 -63.13 -30.54 -90.94
C ALA A 115 -64.46 -30.62 -91.70
N TYR A 116 -64.89 -29.53 -92.31
CA TYR A 116 -66.21 -29.48 -92.92
C TYR A 116 -66.33 -28.50 -94.07
N LEU A 117 -67.36 -28.75 -94.88
CA LEU A 117 -67.75 -28.00 -96.07
C LEU A 117 -69.18 -27.53 -95.88
N GLY A 118 -69.38 -26.22 -95.92
CA GLY A 118 -70.71 -25.60 -95.97
C GLY A 118 -70.97 -24.98 -97.34
N TYR A 119 -72.22 -25.00 -97.76
CA TYR A 119 -72.65 -24.47 -99.05
C TYR A 119 -73.68 -23.35 -98.88
N PRO A 120 -73.73 -22.36 -99.78
CA PRO A 120 -74.75 -21.31 -99.75
C PRO A 120 -76.21 -21.83 -99.82
N SER A 121 -76.41 -23.04 -100.37
CA SER A 121 -77.70 -23.74 -100.38
C SER A 121 -78.21 -24.12 -98.98
N GLY A 122 -77.34 -24.12 -97.97
CA GLY A 122 -77.62 -24.66 -96.62
C GLY A 122 -77.19 -26.12 -96.47
N GLU A 123 -76.70 -26.75 -97.54
CA GLU A 123 -76.13 -28.09 -97.49
C GLU A 123 -74.77 -28.13 -96.78
N PHE A 124 -74.44 -29.29 -96.23
CA PHE A 124 -73.32 -29.43 -95.30
C PHE A 124 -72.71 -30.83 -95.33
N LEU A 125 -71.40 -30.91 -95.15
CA LEU A 125 -70.67 -32.13 -94.85
C LEU A 125 -69.61 -31.83 -93.79
N LEU A 126 -69.59 -32.59 -92.70
CA LEU A 126 -68.58 -32.53 -91.66
C LEU A 126 -67.98 -33.89 -91.42
N VAL A 127 -66.67 -33.93 -91.27
CA VAL A 127 -65.89 -35.08 -90.84
C VAL A 127 -65.26 -34.72 -89.50
N ARG A 128 -65.46 -35.57 -88.50
CA ARG A 128 -64.90 -35.40 -87.17
C ARG A 128 -64.13 -36.65 -86.78
N ARG A 129 -62.97 -36.46 -86.18
CA ARG A 129 -62.26 -37.55 -85.50
C ARG A 129 -62.96 -37.83 -84.18
N LEU A 130 -63.38 -39.07 -83.95
CA LEU A 130 -63.88 -39.52 -82.66
C LEU A 130 -62.78 -40.34 -81.96
N HIS A 131 -62.21 -39.75 -80.92
CA HIS A 131 -61.20 -40.39 -80.07
C HIS A 131 -61.51 -40.24 -78.58
N ASP A 132 -62.33 -39.25 -78.22
CA ASP A 132 -62.82 -39.06 -76.85
C ASP A 132 -63.93 -40.08 -76.51
N PRO A 133 -63.74 -40.92 -75.48
CA PRO A 133 -64.77 -41.84 -75.00
C PRO A 133 -66.10 -41.16 -74.65
N GLN A 134 -66.08 -39.92 -74.16
CA GLN A 134 -67.29 -39.16 -73.83
C GLN A 134 -68.09 -38.80 -75.09
N LEU A 135 -67.41 -38.35 -76.15
CA LEU A 135 -68.05 -38.06 -77.43
C LEU A 135 -68.53 -39.34 -78.13
N MET A 136 -67.77 -40.44 -78.05
CA MET A 136 -68.21 -41.75 -78.58
C MET A 136 -69.52 -42.20 -77.93
N GLN A 137 -69.62 -42.06 -76.60
CA GLN A 137 -70.84 -42.38 -75.86
C GLN A 137 -71.98 -41.42 -76.22
N ARG A 138 -71.71 -40.11 -76.30
CA ARG A 138 -72.69 -39.07 -76.64
C ARG A 138 -73.31 -39.29 -78.02
N PHE A 139 -72.52 -39.72 -79.00
CA PHE A 139 -73.01 -39.99 -80.35
C PHE A 139 -73.51 -41.41 -80.56
N ALA A 140 -73.49 -42.25 -79.52
CA ALA A 140 -73.84 -43.67 -79.60
C ALA A 140 -73.08 -44.39 -80.75
N ALA A 141 -71.78 -44.09 -80.89
CA ALA A 141 -70.97 -44.58 -82.00
C ALA A 141 -70.69 -46.09 -81.85
N PRO A 142 -70.75 -46.88 -82.95
CA PRO A 142 -70.34 -48.29 -82.93
C PRO A 142 -68.89 -48.49 -82.50
N PRO A 143 -68.54 -49.62 -81.84
CA PRO A 143 -67.16 -49.98 -81.56
C PRO A 143 -66.31 -50.00 -82.85
N GLY A 144 -65.09 -49.46 -82.77
CA GLY A 144 -64.18 -49.36 -83.93
C GLY A 144 -64.34 -48.09 -84.78
N THR A 145 -65.30 -47.22 -84.47
CA THR A 145 -65.45 -45.92 -85.11
C THR A 145 -64.21 -45.06 -84.89
N ALA A 146 -63.62 -44.54 -85.96
CA ALA A 146 -62.56 -43.53 -85.93
C ALA A 146 -63.07 -42.15 -86.38
N PHE A 147 -64.02 -42.13 -87.33
CA PHE A 147 -64.55 -40.89 -87.89
C PHE A 147 -66.07 -40.88 -87.90
N LEU A 148 -66.65 -39.74 -87.52
CA LEU A 148 -68.07 -39.42 -87.69
C LEU A 148 -68.22 -38.41 -88.82
N VAL A 149 -68.99 -38.79 -89.82
CA VAL A 149 -69.38 -37.92 -90.93
C VAL A 149 -70.83 -37.50 -90.75
N GLN A 150 -71.08 -36.20 -90.71
CA GLN A 150 -72.41 -35.62 -90.60
C GLN A 150 -72.72 -34.84 -91.88
N SER A 151 -73.82 -35.16 -92.55
CA SER A 151 -74.24 -34.45 -93.75
C SER A 151 -75.66 -33.92 -93.64
N VAL A 152 -75.89 -32.78 -94.28
CA VAL A 152 -77.22 -32.22 -94.55
C VAL A 152 -77.34 -32.06 -96.05
N SER A 153 -78.34 -32.71 -96.64
CA SER A 153 -78.60 -32.66 -98.08
C SER A 153 -80.10 -32.48 -98.35
N HIS A 154 -80.44 -32.01 -99.54
CA HIS A 154 -81.85 -31.86 -99.97
C HIS A 154 -82.27 -33.11 -100.76
N GLY A 155 -83.25 -33.87 -100.25
CA GLY A 155 -83.79 -35.05 -100.93
C GLY A 155 -84.80 -34.69 -102.04
N GLU A 156 -85.23 -35.70 -102.81
CA GLU A 156 -86.30 -35.53 -103.81
C GLU A 156 -87.57 -34.96 -103.14
N GLY A 157 -88.01 -33.78 -103.58
CA GLY A 157 -89.10 -33.02 -102.97
C GLY A 157 -88.68 -31.86 -102.04
N GLY A 158 -87.38 -31.53 -101.96
CA GLY A 158 -86.88 -30.34 -101.25
C GLY A 158 -86.86 -30.44 -99.73
N LYS A 159 -87.15 -31.61 -99.16
CA LYS A 159 -87.04 -31.86 -97.72
C LYS A 159 -85.57 -32.02 -97.32
N VAL A 160 -85.15 -31.24 -96.32
CA VAL A 160 -83.81 -31.35 -95.73
C VAL A 160 -83.70 -32.66 -94.96
N GLN A 161 -82.70 -33.47 -95.31
CA GLN A 161 -82.41 -34.75 -94.67
C GLN A 161 -81.01 -34.70 -94.04
N GLY A 162 -80.97 -34.92 -92.72
CA GLY A 162 -79.72 -35.13 -91.99
C GLY A 162 -79.33 -36.61 -92.00
N GLU A 163 -78.05 -36.89 -92.13
CA GLU A 163 -77.51 -38.25 -92.09
C GLU A 163 -76.18 -38.26 -91.34
N TRP A 164 -76.01 -39.24 -90.45
CA TRP A 164 -74.77 -39.50 -89.73
C TRP A 164 -74.19 -40.82 -90.20
N ARG A 165 -72.89 -40.85 -90.50
CA ARG A 165 -72.17 -42.04 -90.96
C ARG A 165 -70.92 -42.23 -90.12
N PHE A 166 -70.74 -43.44 -89.61
CA PHE A 166 -69.63 -43.84 -88.76
C PHE A 166 -68.66 -44.68 -89.57
N TYR A 167 -67.40 -44.28 -89.62
CA TYR A 167 -66.34 -44.95 -90.38
C TYR A 167 -65.23 -45.42 -89.45
N ASP A 168 -64.63 -46.56 -89.79
CA ASP A 168 -63.38 -47.00 -89.17
C ASP A 168 -62.17 -46.20 -89.68
N ARG A 169 -60.96 -46.54 -89.23
CA ARG A 169 -59.73 -45.84 -89.62
C ARG A 169 -59.34 -46.04 -91.09
N ALA A 170 -59.80 -47.13 -91.71
CA ALA A 170 -59.59 -47.41 -93.14
C ALA A 170 -60.69 -46.80 -94.03
N LEU A 171 -61.60 -46.01 -93.44
CA LEU A 171 -62.76 -45.40 -94.10
C LEU A 171 -63.78 -46.42 -94.61
N ASN A 172 -63.87 -47.59 -93.97
CA ASN A 172 -65.01 -48.49 -94.17
C ASN A 172 -66.22 -47.98 -93.38
N LEU A 173 -67.38 -47.94 -94.02
CA LEU A 173 -68.64 -47.55 -93.38
C LEU A 173 -69.08 -48.64 -92.40
N LEU A 174 -69.15 -48.31 -91.11
CA LEU A 174 -69.64 -49.21 -90.05
C LEU A 174 -71.15 -49.10 -89.89
N GLN A 175 -71.68 -47.87 -89.88
CA GLN A 175 -73.10 -47.60 -89.71
C GLN A 175 -73.49 -46.28 -90.37
N ALA A 176 -74.67 -46.24 -91.01
CA ALA A 176 -75.32 -45.02 -91.45
C ALA A 176 -76.67 -44.87 -90.71
N GLN A 177 -76.96 -43.66 -90.23
CA GLN A 177 -78.16 -43.33 -89.47
C GLN A 177 -78.81 -42.07 -90.04
N ALA A 178 -80.03 -42.19 -90.55
CA ALA A 178 -80.85 -41.04 -90.90
C ALA A 178 -81.26 -40.27 -89.63
N LYS A 179 -81.10 -38.94 -89.66
CA LYS A 179 -81.46 -38.01 -88.57
C LYS A 179 -82.44 -36.97 -89.08
N SER A 180 -83.72 -37.32 -89.07
CA SER A 180 -84.81 -36.44 -89.55
C SER A 180 -85.00 -35.16 -88.72
N ASP A 181 -84.53 -35.17 -87.47
CA ASP A 181 -84.57 -34.07 -86.50
C ASP A 181 -83.32 -33.18 -86.51
N TYR A 182 -82.31 -33.47 -87.35
CA TYR A 182 -81.08 -32.70 -87.41
C TYR A 182 -81.29 -31.34 -88.11
N ARG A 183 -81.40 -30.27 -87.32
CA ARG A 183 -81.66 -28.88 -87.75
C ARG A 183 -80.37 -28.04 -87.75
N TYR A 184 -79.39 -28.41 -88.56
CA TYR A 184 -78.14 -27.64 -88.69
C TYR A 184 -78.16 -26.78 -89.97
N ASP A 185 -77.86 -25.48 -89.85
CA ASP A 185 -77.64 -24.58 -90.98
C ASP A 185 -76.24 -23.92 -90.86
N PRO A 186 -75.31 -24.20 -91.78
CA PRO A 186 -73.95 -23.65 -91.73
C PRO A 186 -73.94 -22.12 -91.85
N ARG A 187 -74.92 -21.50 -92.52
CA ARG A 187 -74.94 -20.06 -92.84
C ARG A 187 -75.15 -19.17 -91.61
N LEU A 188 -75.73 -19.73 -90.55
CA LEU A 188 -75.97 -19.03 -89.28
C LEU A 188 -74.76 -19.10 -88.34
N ARG A 189 -73.65 -19.69 -88.76
CA ARG A 189 -72.48 -19.93 -87.91
C ARG A 189 -71.38 -18.89 -88.18
N PRO A 190 -70.64 -18.43 -87.15
CA PRO A 190 -69.61 -17.39 -87.30
C PRO A 190 -68.59 -17.71 -88.38
N TRP A 191 -68.10 -18.95 -88.42
CA TRP A 191 -67.10 -19.39 -89.40
C TRP A 191 -67.56 -19.22 -90.85
N PHE A 192 -68.84 -19.46 -91.14
CA PHE A 192 -69.38 -19.33 -92.49
C PHE A 192 -69.61 -17.87 -92.84
N ALA A 193 -70.19 -17.11 -91.91
CA ALA A 193 -70.47 -15.69 -92.09
C ALA A 193 -69.16 -14.87 -92.26
N GLU A 194 -68.17 -15.10 -91.40
CA GLU A 194 -66.89 -14.38 -91.42
C GLU A 194 -66.07 -14.72 -92.68
N ALA A 195 -65.95 -16.00 -93.04
CA ALA A 195 -65.22 -16.42 -94.23
C ALA A 195 -65.92 -16.04 -95.55
N THR A 196 -67.24 -15.78 -95.53
CA THR A 196 -67.95 -15.32 -96.74
C THR A 196 -67.59 -13.88 -97.08
N VAL A 197 -67.32 -13.05 -96.06
CA VAL A 197 -67.00 -11.62 -96.21
C VAL A 197 -65.53 -11.40 -96.57
N GLN A 198 -64.61 -12.26 -96.10
CA GLN A 198 -63.18 -12.12 -96.30
C GLN A 198 -62.61 -13.20 -97.24
N PRO A 199 -61.80 -12.83 -98.26
CA PRO A 199 -61.22 -13.81 -99.18
C PRO A 199 -60.04 -14.60 -98.58
N SER A 200 -59.46 -14.14 -97.47
CA SER A 200 -58.37 -14.81 -96.75
C SER A 200 -58.89 -15.79 -95.70
N THR A 201 -58.01 -16.66 -95.21
CA THR A 201 -58.29 -17.51 -94.06
C THR A 201 -58.66 -16.66 -92.84
N VAL A 202 -59.83 -16.90 -92.25
CA VAL A 202 -60.29 -16.27 -91.01
C VAL A 202 -60.18 -17.25 -89.86
N LEU A 203 -59.86 -16.75 -88.67
CA LEU A 203 -59.96 -17.51 -87.42
C LEU A 203 -61.08 -16.87 -86.60
N THR A 204 -62.14 -17.62 -86.33
CA THR A 204 -63.25 -17.11 -85.52
C THR A 204 -62.79 -16.85 -84.10
N ARG A 205 -63.48 -15.98 -83.38
CA ARG A 205 -63.40 -15.95 -81.91
C ARG A 205 -63.92 -17.28 -81.33
N PRO A 206 -63.53 -17.67 -80.10
CA PRO A 206 -64.05 -18.88 -79.46
C PRO A 206 -65.58 -18.85 -79.40
N TYR A 207 -66.21 -19.89 -79.91
CA TYR A 207 -67.67 -20.06 -79.85
C TYR A 207 -68.02 -21.53 -79.62
N VAL A 208 -69.29 -21.79 -79.29
CA VAL A 208 -69.75 -23.15 -79.01
C VAL A 208 -70.03 -23.91 -80.30
N PHE A 209 -69.36 -25.04 -80.47
CA PHE A 209 -69.63 -25.96 -81.57
C PHE A 209 -71.02 -26.60 -81.42
N PHE A 210 -71.76 -26.67 -82.53
CA PHE A 210 -73.17 -27.05 -82.51
C PHE A 210 -73.40 -28.48 -81.99
N THR A 211 -72.61 -29.43 -82.48
CA THR A 211 -72.79 -30.87 -82.21
C THR A 211 -72.18 -31.28 -80.87
N THR A 212 -70.94 -30.86 -80.57
CA THR A 212 -70.23 -31.27 -79.35
C THR A 212 -70.57 -30.41 -78.13
N ARG A 213 -71.02 -29.17 -78.34
CA ARG A 213 -71.20 -28.16 -77.29
C ARG A 213 -69.91 -27.73 -76.59
N GLU A 214 -68.76 -28.01 -77.20
CA GLU A 214 -67.46 -27.54 -76.75
C GLU A 214 -67.18 -26.11 -77.22
N VAL A 215 -66.40 -25.37 -76.46
CA VAL A 215 -65.86 -24.07 -76.90
C VAL A 215 -64.63 -24.33 -77.76
N GLY A 216 -64.65 -23.82 -78.97
CA GLY A 216 -63.55 -23.99 -79.91
C GLY A 216 -63.40 -22.79 -80.84
N LEU A 217 -62.28 -22.79 -81.55
CA LEU A 217 -61.97 -21.84 -82.60
C LEU A 217 -62.18 -22.54 -83.94
N THR A 218 -62.79 -21.88 -84.90
CA THR A 218 -62.84 -22.39 -86.27
C THR A 218 -61.97 -21.54 -87.16
N MET A 219 -61.10 -22.20 -87.90
CA MET A 219 -60.43 -21.60 -89.04
C MET A 219 -61.24 -21.87 -90.30
N ALA A 220 -61.60 -20.84 -91.04
CA ALA A 220 -62.45 -20.97 -92.21
C ALA A 220 -61.93 -20.18 -93.41
N GLN A 221 -62.20 -20.69 -94.60
CA GLN A 221 -61.87 -20.03 -95.85
C GLN A 221 -62.89 -20.37 -96.93
N ARG A 222 -63.29 -19.36 -97.70
CA ARG A 222 -64.13 -19.53 -98.88
C ARG A 222 -63.34 -20.16 -100.03
N SER A 223 -63.96 -21.08 -100.77
CA SER A 223 -63.35 -21.65 -101.98
C SER A 223 -63.13 -20.57 -103.04
N VAL A 224 -62.12 -20.76 -103.89
CA VAL A 224 -61.71 -19.79 -104.92
C VAL A 224 -62.82 -19.57 -105.97
N ASP A 225 -63.57 -20.62 -106.30
CA ASP A 225 -64.75 -20.54 -107.17
C ASP A 225 -65.99 -19.96 -106.46
N GLY A 226 -65.88 -19.67 -105.16
CA GLY A 226 -66.92 -19.07 -104.34
C GLY A 226 -68.11 -19.98 -104.00
N GLY A 227 -68.06 -21.26 -104.37
CA GLY A 227 -69.15 -22.23 -104.27
C GLY A 227 -69.29 -22.95 -102.92
N ALA A 228 -68.27 -22.91 -102.05
CA ALA A 228 -68.30 -23.48 -100.71
C ALA A 228 -67.44 -22.70 -99.71
N VAL A 229 -67.65 -22.95 -98.42
CA VAL A 229 -66.77 -22.50 -97.34
C VAL A 229 -66.24 -23.74 -96.62
N ILE A 230 -64.91 -23.81 -96.49
CA ILE A 230 -64.21 -24.87 -95.75
C ILE A 230 -63.96 -24.37 -94.33
N GLY A 231 -64.21 -25.20 -93.33
CA GLY A 231 -63.93 -24.90 -91.93
C GLY A 231 -63.17 -26.03 -91.23
N LEU A 232 -62.29 -25.66 -90.32
CA LEU A 232 -61.48 -26.54 -89.46
C LEU A 232 -61.66 -26.13 -88.00
N ASP A 233 -62.11 -27.06 -87.16
CA ASP A 233 -62.33 -26.83 -85.74
C ASP A 233 -61.09 -27.19 -84.92
N VAL A 234 -60.62 -26.26 -84.10
CA VAL A 234 -59.59 -26.43 -83.08
C VAL A 234 -60.22 -26.31 -81.69
N SER A 235 -59.93 -27.25 -80.80
CA SER A 235 -60.41 -27.22 -79.40
C SER A 235 -59.53 -26.31 -78.54
N VAL A 236 -60.14 -25.48 -77.68
CA VAL A 236 -59.38 -24.62 -76.73
C VAL A 236 -58.90 -25.40 -75.50
N ASN A 237 -59.49 -26.57 -75.22
CA ASN A 237 -59.14 -27.39 -74.06
C ASN A 237 -57.69 -27.91 -74.10
N ASP A 238 -57.13 -28.14 -75.28
CA ASP A 238 -55.74 -28.60 -75.42
C ASP A 238 -54.75 -27.50 -74.99
N LEU A 239 -55.07 -26.22 -75.23
CA LEU A 239 -54.25 -25.06 -74.83
C LEU A 239 -54.27 -24.83 -73.30
N ALA A 240 -55.39 -25.14 -72.63
CA ALA A 240 -55.55 -25.02 -71.19
C ALA A 240 -54.65 -26.00 -70.42
N SER A 241 -54.58 -27.25 -70.87
CA SER A 241 -53.79 -28.32 -70.23
C SER A 241 -52.29 -28.00 -70.16
N GLU A 242 -51.76 -27.31 -71.17
CA GLU A 242 -50.35 -26.95 -71.29
C GLU A 242 -49.90 -25.84 -70.31
N THR A 243 -50.83 -25.03 -69.80
CA THR A 243 -50.52 -23.98 -68.81
C THR A 243 -50.28 -24.54 -67.41
N GLN A 244 -50.72 -25.77 -67.13
CA GLN A 244 -50.58 -26.41 -65.83
C GLN A 244 -49.14 -26.91 -65.55
N ASP A 245 -48.43 -27.36 -66.59
CA ASP A 245 -47.08 -27.94 -66.48
C ASP A 245 -45.97 -26.89 -66.35
N LEU A 246 -46.31 -25.60 -66.46
CA LEU A 246 -45.35 -24.47 -66.50
C LEU A 246 -45.26 -23.69 -65.17
N ARG A 247 -45.79 -24.21 -64.06
CA ARG A 247 -45.77 -23.54 -62.74
C ARG A 247 -44.37 -23.53 -62.12
N MET A 248 -43.93 -22.38 -61.60
CA MET A 248 -42.61 -22.21 -60.95
C MET A 248 -42.60 -22.72 -59.51
N THR A 249 -43.70 -22.49 -58.80
CA THR A 249 -43.96 -23.00 -57.46
C THR A 249 -45.38 -23.57 -57.41
N PRO A 250 -45.72 -24.45 -56.45
CA PRO A 250 -47.05 -25.06 -56.37
C PRO A 250 -48.19 -24.03 -56.34
N GLY A 251 -47.99 -22.88 -55.68
CA GLY A 251 -48.95 -21.78 -55.59
C GLY A 251 -48.91 -20.77 -56.75
N THR A 252 -48.14 -21.03 -57.82
CA THR A 252 -48.09 -20.12 -58.99
C THR A 252 -49.39 -20.18 -59.79
N GLU A 253 -50.00 -19.03 -60.05
CA GLU A 253 -51.17 -18.90 -60.93
C GLU A 253 -50.76 -18.32 -62.29
N ILE A 254 -51.21 -18.94 -63.39
CA ILE A 254 -50.92 -18.52 -64.77
C ILE A 254 -52.24 -18.43 -65.53
N VAL A 255 -52.45 -17.33 -66.25
CA VAL A 255 -53.62 -17.16 -67.14
C VAL A 255 -53.23 -16.47 -68.44
N VAL A 256 -53.83 -16.90 -69.55
CA VAL A 256 -53.73 -16.24 -70.86
C VAL A 256 -55.01 -15.46 -71.12
N VAL A 257 -54.87 -14.17 -71.44
CA VAL A 257 -55.99 -13.25 -71.66
C VAL A 257 -55.85 -12.49 -72.96
N ASP A 258 -56.96 -12.07 -73.53
CA ASP A 258 -56.98 -11.16 -74.68
C ASP A 258 -56.83 -9.68 -74.26
N ASP A 259 -56.84 -8.78 -75.23
CA ASP A 259 -56.78 -7.32 -75.06
C ASP A 259 -57.97 -6.75 -74.27
N GLN A 260 -59.06 -7.50 -74.12
CA GLN A 260 -60.27 -7.13 -73.39
C GLN A 260 -60.34 -7.76 -71.99
N GLY A 261 -59.37 -8.59 -71.61
CA GLY A 261 -59.32 -9.28 -70.33
C GLY A 261 -60.23 -10.50 -70.25
N ASN A 262 -60.65 -11.06 -71.39
CA ASN A 262 -61.31 -12.35 -71.43
C ASN A 262 -60.27 -13.46 -71.33
N VAL A 263 -60.62 -14.52 -70.61
CA VAL A 263 -59.74 -15.66 -70.36
C VAL A 263 -59.75 -16.57 -71.58
N VAL A 264 -58.60 -16.64 -72.25
CA VAL A 264 -58.40 -17.50 -73.43
C VAL A 264 -57.98 -18.90 -73.00
N ALA A 265 -57.11 -19.00 -71.99
CA ALA A 265 -56.70 -20.26 -71.40
C ALA A 265 -56.43 -20.11 -69.90
N TYR A 266 -56.92 -21.08 -69.13
CA TYR A 266 -56.68 -21.23 -67.71
C TYR A 266 -56.61 -22.73 -67.38
N PRO A 267 -55.76 -23.18 -66.42
CA PRO A 267 -55.60 -24.60 -66.11
C PRO A 267 -56.90 -25.34 -65.78
N ASP A 268 -57.90 -24.62 -65.24
CA ASP A 268 -59.25 -25.15 -65.04
C ASP A 268 -60.20 -24.63 -66.14
N PRO A 269 -60.48 -25.42 -67.19
CA PRO A 269 -61.28 -24.98 -68.33
C PRO A 269 -62.74 -24.69 -67.96
N GLN A 270 -63.27 -25.26 -66.85
CA GLN A 270 -64.64 -24.96 -66.41
C GLN A 270 -64.75 -23.53 -65.88
N ARG A 271 -63.67 -22.98 -65.30
CA ARG A 271 -63.64 -21.60 -64.78
C ARG A 271 -63.39 -20.57 -65.88
N ALA A 272 -62.87 -20.98 -67.03
CA ALA A 272 -62.67 -20.12 -68.19
C ALA A 272 -63.97 -19.82 -68.96
N ILE A 273 -65.08 -20.47 -68.60
CA ILE A 273 -66.35 -20.44 -69.35
C ILE A 273 -67.51 -19.99 -68.45
N VAL A 274 -68.36 -19.08 -68.95
CA VAL A 274 -69.62 -18.67 -68.31
C VAL A 274 -70.82 -19.05 -69.18
N HIS A 275 -71.79 -19.76 -68.59
CA HIS A 275 -73.04 -20.13 -69.26
C HIS A 275 -74.11 -19.04 -69.07
N GLU A 276 -74.61 -18.46 -70.16
CA GLU A 276 -75.69 -17.44 -70.16
C GLU A 276 -76.90 -17.97 -70.95
N GLY A 277 -77.85 -18.59 -70.25
CA GLY A 277 -79.05 -19.17 -70.87
C GLY A 277 -78.71 -20.32 -71.84
N GLN A 278 -79.01 -20.14 -73.14
CA GLN A 278 -78.60 -21.09 -74.19
C GLN A 278 -77.26 -20.72 -74.87
N GLY A 279 -76.65 -19.60 -74.49
CA GLY A 279 -75.36 -19.13 -74.96
C GLY A 279 -74.23 -19.40 -73.96
N VAL A 280 -72.99 -19.29 -74.43
CA VAL A 280 -71.78 -19.45 -73.63
C VAL A 280 -70.79 -18.37 -74.04
N ARG A 281 -70.13 -17.74 -73.06
CA ARG A 281 -69.06 -16.74 -73.25
C ARG A 281 -67.82 -17.10 -72.43
N LEU A 282 -66.69 -16.47 -72.74
CA LEU A 282 -65.47 -16.58 -71.93
C LEU A 282 -65.63 -15.80 -70.61
N SER A 283 -65.02 -16.32 -69.55
CA SER A 283 -64.92 -15.64 -68.25
C SER A 283 -63.98 -14.44 -68.34
N ARG A 284 -64.26 -13.37 -67.59
CA ARG A 284 -63.27 -12.30 -67.35
C ARG A 284 -62.31 -12.69 -66.24
N VAL A 285 -61.11 -12.10 -66.19
CA VAL A 285 -60.12 -12.39 -65.12
C VAL A 285 -60.71 -12.25 -63.71
N ALA A 286 -61.57 -11.26 -63.49
CA ALA A 286 -62.24 -11.04 -62.21
C ALA A 286 -63.24 -12.14 -61.83
N GLU A 287 -63.83 -12.83 -62.82
CA GLU A 287 -64.82 -13.88 -62.64
C GLU A 287 -64.18 -15.26 -62.40
N LEU A 288 -62.86 -15.39 -62.62
CA LEU A 288 -62.16 -16.65 -62.43
C LEU A 288 -62.27 -17.16 -61.00
N GLY A 289 -62.35 -16.30 -59.98
CA GLY A 289 -62.24 -16.67 -58.57
C GLY A 289 -60.79 -16.85 -58.11
N ALA A 290 -59.84 -16.21 -58.80
CA ALA A 290 -58.42 -16.15 -58.46
C ALA A 290 -58.05 -14.71 -58.04
N PRO A 291 -58.10 -14.36 -56.74
CA PRO A 291 -57.89 -12.98 -56.26
C PRO A 291 -56.52 -12.42 -56.65
N SER A 292 -55.50 -13.29 -56.74
CA SER A 292 -54.14 -12.90 -57.09
C SER A 292 -54.05 -12.38 -58.53
N LEU A 293 -54.69 -13.07 -59.47
CA LEU A 293 -54.75 -12.69 -60.88
C LEU A 293 -55.69 -11.52 -61.13
N ALA A 294 -56.83 -11.47 -60.43
CA ALA A 294 -57.76 -10.35 -60.53
C ALA A 294 -57.11 -9.02 -60.11
N ARG A 295 -56.36 -9.03 -59.01
CA ARG A 295 -55.62 -7.84 -58.56
C ARG A 295 -54.46 -7.50 -59.51
N LEU A 296 -53.76 -8.50 -60.03
CA LEU A 296 -52.67 -8.31 -60.99
C LEU A 296 -53.17 -7.68 -62.31
N TYR A 297 -54.35 -8.06 -62.77
CA TYR A 297 -54.98 -7.45 -63.95
C TYR A 297 -55.50 -6.04 -63.69
N ALA A 298 -55.98 -5.74 -62.47
CA ALA A 298 -56.39 -4.39 -62.10
C ALA A 298 -55.21 -3.42 -62.03
N ASP A 299 -54.08 -3.85 -61.46
CA ASP A 299 -52.85 -3.08 -61.31
C ASP A 299 -51.72 -3.66 -62.18
N LEU A 300 -51.88 -3.59 -63.51
CA LEU A 300 -50.93 -4.20 -64.45
C LEU A 300 -49.51 -3.64 -64.27
N PRO A 301 -48.50 -4.50 -64.02
CA PRO A 301 -47.11 -4.08 -63.92
C PRO A 301 -46.66 -3.42 -65.22
N LYS A 302 -46.00 -2.26 -65.11
CA LYS A 302 -45.33 -1.63 -66.26
C LYS A 302 -43.99 -2.34 -66.49
N GLY A 303 -43.94 -3.16 -67.54
CA GLY A 303 -42.74 -3.88 -67.98
C GLY A 303 -42.66 -5.33 -67.49
N ASN A 304 -41.60 -6.04 -67.90
CA ASN A 304 -41.44 -7.49 -67.71
C ASN A 304 -40.80 -7.88 -66.36
N GLN A 305 -40.67 -6.96 -65.41
CA GLN A 305 -40.06 -7.24 -64.10
C GLN A 305 -41.13 -7.59 -63.05
N PRO A 306 -40.88 -8.56 -62.15
CA PRO A 306 -41.83 -8.91 -61.10
C PRO A 306 -42.05 -7.75 -60.12
N GLN A 307 -43.31 -7.36 -59.94
CA GLN A 307 -43.67 -6.33 -58.98
C GLN A 307 -44.37 -6.95 -57.76
N PRO A 308 -43.97 -6.57 -56.53
CA PRO A 308 -44.65 -7.05 -55.34
C PRO A 308 -45.98 -6.33 -55.17
N TYR A 309 -47.04 -7.08 -54.87
CA TYR A 309 -48.36 -6.57 -54.53
C TYR A 309 -48.96 -7.40 -53.38
N GLN A 310 -50.03 -6.91 -52.77
CA GLN A 310 -50.67 -7.55 -51.62
C GLN A 310 -52.07 -8.03 -52.00
N VAL A 311 -52.36 -9.29 -51.64
CA VAL A 311 -53.68 -9.90 -51.76
C VAL A 311 -53.94 -10.72 -50.50
N ASP A 312 -55.07 -10.46 -49.83
CA ASP A 312 -55.50 -11.15 -48.61
C ASP A 312 -54.42 -11.22 -47.51
N GLY A 313 -53.63 -10.16 -47.37
CA GLY A 313 -52.54 -10.06 -46.38
C GLY A 313 -51.26 -10.83 -46.73
N GLN A 314 -51.18 -11.41 -47.94
CA GLN A 314 -49.99 -12.08 -48.44
C GLN A 314 -49.32 -11.28 -49.56
N THR A 315 -47.99 -11.21 -49.53
CA THR A 315 -47.20 -10.61 -50.60
C THR A 315 -47.14 -11.56 -51.80
N TRP A 316 -47.57 -11.11 -52.95
CA TRP A 316 -47.45 -11.80 -54.25
C TRP A 316 -46.50 -11.04 -55.17
N TYR A 317 -45.87 -11.74 -56.09
CA TYR A 317 -45.05 -11.16 -57.15
C TYR A 317 -45.72 -11.39 -58.49
N GLY A 318 -46.08 -10.28 -59.15
CA GLY A 318 -46.89 -10.27 -60.35
C GLY A 318 -46.09 -9.91 -61.58
N ILE A 319 -46.31 -10.64 -62.66
CA ILE A 319 -45.57 -10.51 -63.92
C ILE A 319 -46.56 -10.54 -65.08
N ARG A 320 -46.39 -9.60 -66.02
CA ARG A 320 -47.14 -9.55 -67.28
C ARG A 320 -46.18 -9.74 -68.44
N VAL A 321 -46.52 -10.63 -69.37
CA VAL A 321 -45.76 -10.83 -70.60
C VAL A 321 -46.69 -10.78 -71.81
N HIS A 322 -46.25 -10.14 -72.89
CA HIS A 322 -46.98 -10.03 -74.16
C HIS A 322 -46.62 -11.18 -75.11
N LEU A 323 -47.61 -11.84 -75.71
CA LEU A 323 -47.45 -12.87 -76.74
C LEU A 323 -47.57 -12.25 -78.15
N THR A 324 -47.06 -12.90 -79.19
CA THR A 324 -47.19 -12.39 -80.58
C THR A 324 -48.66 -12.35 -81.00
N THR A 325 -49.02 -11.35 -81.81
CA THR A 325 -50.32 -11.26 -82.50
C THR A 325 -50.67 -12.52 -83.26
N LEU A 326 -51.84 -13.07 -82.97
CA LEU A 326 -52.32 -14.30 -83.59
C LEU A 326 -53.63 -14.02 -84.31
N ALA A 327 -53.59 -14.09 -85.64
CA ALA A 327 -54.74 -13.83 -86.53
C ALA A 327 -55.49 -12.50 -86.24
N GLY A 328 -54.79 -11.47 -85.77
CA GLY A 328 -55.36 -10.14 -85.50
C GLY A 328 -55.75 -9.84 -84.04
N HIS A 329 -55.45 -10.74 -83.10
CA HIS A 329 -55.71 -10.55 -81.66
C HIS A 329 -54.40 -10.49 -80.83
N ASP A 330 -54.30 -9.53 -79.90
CA ASP A 330 -53.21 -9.41 -78.93
C ASP A 330 -53.48 -10.29 -77.70
N LEU A 331 -52.49 -11.07 -77.26
CA LEU A 331 -52.61 -11.97 -76.11
C LEU A 331 -51.56 -11.65 -75.05
N TYR A 332 -51.95 -11.78 -73.77
CA TYR A 332 -51.08 -11.55 -72.62
C TYR A 332 -51.08 -12.75 -71.68
N VAL A 333 -49.91 -13.05 -71.09
CA VAL A 333 -49.77 -14.01 -69.99
C VAL A 333 -49.60 -13.23 -68.69
N LEU A 334 -50.44 -13.54 -67.70
CA LEU A 334 -50.30 -13.04 -66.34
C LEU A 334 -49.85 -14.17 -65.43
N ILE A 335 -48.80 -13.91 -64.66
CA ILE A 335 -48.19 -14.86 -63.72
C ILE A 335 -48.14 -14.22 -62.34
N ALA A 336 -48.69 -14.92 -61.34
CA ALA A 336 -48.66 -14.52 -59.94
C ALA A 336 -47.96 -15.59 -59.09
N VAL A 337 -46.91 -15.19 -58.36
CA VAL A 337 -46.09 -16.10 -57.51
C VAL A 337 -46.18 -15.69 -56.04
N PRO A 338 -46.45 -16.60 -55.09
CA PRO A 338 -46.48 -16.27 -53.66
C PRO A 338 -45.08 -15.91 -53.13
N GLY A 339 -44.95 -14.74 -52.49
CA GLY A 339 -43.66 -14.21 -52.02
C GLY A 339 -43.04 -15.01 -50.86
N HIS A 340 -43.84 -15.71 -50.07
CA HIS A 340 -43.34 -16.55 -48.99
C HIS A 340 -42.69 -17.84 -49.51
N GLU A 341 -43.20 -18.42 -50.61
CA GLU A 341 -42.60 -19.57 -51.29
C GLU A 341 -41.29 -19.19 -51.99
N LEU A 342 -41.27 -18.02 -52.65
CA LEU A 342 -40.09 -17.50 -53.34
C LEU A 342 -38.90 -17.26 -52.39
N LEU A 343 -39.16 -16.89 -51.13
CA LEU A 343 -38.13 -16.47 -50.17
C LEU A 343 -37.78 -17.54 -49.13
N VAL A 344 -38.29 -18.77 -49.23
CA VAL A 344 -37.97 -19.86 -48.27
C VAL A 344 -36.46 -20.12 -48.19
N GLY A 345 -35.76 -20.12 -49.33
CA GLY A 345 -34.30 -20.33 -49.38
C GLY A 345 -33.50 -19.22 -48.67
N ALA A 346 -34.02 -17.98 -48.64
CA ALA A 346 -33.36 -16.85 -47.98
C ALA A 346 -33.36 -16.97 -46.45
N ARG A 347 -34.39 -17.61 -45.86
CA ARG A 347 -34.46 -17.83 -44.40
C ARG A 347 -33.40 -18.79 -43.90
N LYS A 348 -33.07 -19.84 -44.65
CA LYS A 348 -32.05 -20.81 -44.26
C LYS A 348 -30.67 -20.17 -44.12
N VAL A 349 -30.30 -19.31 -45.08
CA VAL A 349 -29.03 -18.58 -45.07
C VAL A 349 -28.93 -17.59 -43.89
N LEU A 350 -30.04 -16.93 -43.53
CA LEU A 350 -30.10 -16.06 -42.36
C LEU A 350 -29.77 -16.80 -41.05
N TYR A 351 -30.27 -18.03 -40.88
CA TYR A 351 -29.96 -18.83 -39.69
C TYR A 351 -28.48 -19.24 -39.61
N GLU A 352 -27.88 -19.63 -40.74
CA GLU A 352 -26.45 -19.98 -40.80
C GLU A 352 -25.56 -18.76 -40.48
N GLN A 353 -25.89 -17.58 -41.02
CA GLN A 353 -25.16 -16.34 -40.72
C GLN A 353 -25.25 -15.93 -39.25
N LEU A 354 -26.41 -16.13 -38.61
CA LEU A 354 -26.60 -15.80 -37.20
C LEU A 354 -25.74 -16.71 -36.29
N LEU A 355 -25.59 -17.99 -36.66
CA LEU A 355 -24.75 -18.94 -35.93
C LEU A 355 -23.25 -18.59 -36.04
N TRP A 356 -22.77 -18.22 -37.22
CA TRP A 356 -21.39 -17.74 -37.41
C TRP A 356 -21.11 -16.44 -36.63
N THR A 357 -22.09 -15.54 -36.56
CA THR A 357 -21.97 -14.29 -35.80
C THR A 357 -21.84 -14.56 -34.30
N MET A 358 -22.62 -15.50 -33.75
CA MET A 358 -22.50 -15.90 -32.34
C MET A 358 -21.16 -16.58 -32.04
N ALA A 359 -20.67 -17.44 -32.93
CA ALA A 359 -19.37 -18.09 -32.77
C ALA A 359 -18.21 -17.08 -32.76
N LEU A 360 -18.23 -16.11 -33.66
CA LEU A 360 -17.23 -15.03 -33.71
C LEU A 360 -17.26 -14.17 -32.44
N MET A 361 -18.45 -13.84 -31.94
CA MET A 361 -18.63 -13.08 -30.69
C MET A 361 -18.04 -13.81 -29.49
N ALA A 362 -18.21 -15.13 -29.38
CA ALA A 362 -17.64 -15.93 -28.30
C ALA A 362 -16.09 -15.91 -28.31
N VAL A 363 -15.47 -16.08 -29.48
CA VAL A 363 -14.00 -16.05 -29.63
C VAL A 363 -13.44 -14.69 -29.23
N LEU A 364 -14.08 -13.61 -29.66
CA LEU A 364 -13.58 -12.26 -29.41
C LEU A 364 -13.86 -11.77 -27.99
N LEU A 365 -14.89 -12.30 -27.31
CA LEU A 365 -15.10 -12.07 -25.89
C LEU A 365 -14.00 -12.71 -25.04
N VAL A 366 -13.53 -13.90 -25.43
CA VAL A 366 -12.34 -14.54 -24.82
C VAL A 366 -11.09 -13.69 -25.09
N LEU A 367 -10.87 -13.26 -26.33
CA LEU A 367 -9.72 -12.44 -26.70
C LEU A 367 -9.71 -11.07 -25.97
N GLY A 368 -10.84 -10.38 -25.92
CA GLY A 368 -11.03 -9.12 -25.20
C GLY A 368 -10.80 -9.27 -23.69
N GLY A 369 -11.25 -10.38 -23.10
CA GLY A 369 -10.95 -10.73 -21.72
C GLY A 369 -9.45 -10.94 -21.45
N VAL A 370 -8.74 -11.64 -22.35
CA VAL A 370 -7.29 -11.86 -22.25
C VAL A 370 -6.52 -10.55 -22.40
N LEU A 371 -6.86 -9.71 -23.38
CA LEU A 371 -6.21 -8.41 -23.61
C LEU A 371 -6.46 -7.44 -22.45
N GLY A 372 -7.70 -7.38 -21.95
CA GLY A 372 -8.07 -6.60 -20.77
C GLY A 372 -7.30 -7.05 -19.53
N ARG A 373 -7.09 -8.36 -19.33
CA ARG A 373 -6.26 -8.88 -18.23
C ARG A 373 -4.79 -8.47 -18.34
N ARG A 374 -4.20 -8.50 -19.55
CA ARG A 374 -2.80 -8.11 -19.77
C ARG A 374 -2.51 -6.64 -19.47
N ILE A 375 -3.48 -5.74 -19.70
CA ILE A 375 -3.33 -4.30 -19.40
C ILE A 375 -3.78 -3.97 -17.97
N GLY A 376 -4.88 -4.57 -17.51
CA GLY A 376 -5.49 -4.24 -16.23
C GLY A 376 -4.72 -4.73 -14.99
N ARG A 377 -4.01 -5.86 -15.06
CA ARG A 377 -3.26 -6.40 -13.91
C ARG A 377 -2.05 -5.52 -13.54
N PRO A 378 -1.17 -5.09 -14.47
CA PRO A 378 -0.10 -4.13 -14.18
C PRO A 378 -0.60 -2.83 -13.55
N LEU A 379 -1.66 -2.21 -14.11
CA LEU A 379 -2.23 -0.98 -13.58
C LEU A 379 -2.81 -1.15 -12.16
N ARG A 380 -3.41 -2.30 -11.86
CA ARG A 380 -3.93 -2.59 -10.52
C ARG A 380 -2.80 -2.72 -9.50
N LEU A 381 -1.72 -3.42 -9.84
CA LEU A 381 -0.54 -3.55 -8.98
C LEU A 381 0.11 -2.18 -8.73
N LEU A 382 0.21 -1.36 -9.78
CA LEU A 382 0.77 -0.01 -9.68
C LEU A 382 -0.11 0.91 -8.81
N ARG A 383 -1.45 0.79 -8.91
CA ARG A 383 -2.38 1.45 -7.99
C ARG A 383 -2.19 1.01 -6.53
N GLU A 384 -2.02 -0.29 -6.30
CA GLU A 384 -1.79 -0.83 -4.95
C GLU A 384 -0.45 -0.32 -4.37
N GLN A 385 0.58 -0.18 -5.21
CA GLN A 385 1.86 0.43 -4.82
C GLN A 385 1.71 1.92 -4.47
N VAL A 386 1.00 2.70 -5.29
CA VAL A 386 0.70 4.12 -5.01
C VAL A 386 -0.11 4.27 -3.72
N GLN A 387 -1.07 3.38 -3.45
CA GLN A 387 -1.81 3.37 -2.19
C GLN A 387 -0.91 3.04 -0.98
N GLY A 388 0.04 2.11 -1.14
CA GLY A 388 1.06 1.82 -0.14
C GLY A 388 1.91 3.05 0.20
N LEU A 389 2.43 3.73 -0.83
CA LEU A 389 3.17 4.98 -0.69
C LEU A 389 2.36 6.08 0.00
N ALA A 390 1.09 6.25 -0.37
CA ALA A 390 0.18 7.22 0.27
C ALA A 390 -0.12 6.87 1.74
N SER A 391 0.04 5.60 2.13
CA SER A 391 -0.06 5.14 3.52
C SER A 391 1.28 5.10 4.28
N PHE A 392 2.34 5.70 3.71
CA PHE A 392 3.70 5.73 4.27
C PHE A 392 4.39 4.34 4.37
N ASP A 393 3.94 3.34 3.61
CA ASP A 393 4.60 2.03 3.51
C ASP A 393 5.58 2.01 2.32
N PHE A 394 6.83 2.38 2.60
CA PHE A 394 7.94 2.42 1.63
C PHE A 394 8.75 1.12 1.55
N SER A 395 8.34 0.08 2.30
CA SER A 395 9.07 -1.19 2.42
C SER A 395 8.84 -2.15 1.24
N ARG A 396 7.77 -1.95 0.48
CA ARG A 396 7.36 -2.85 -0.61
C ARG A 396 8.12 -2.56 -1.91
N GLU A 397 9.03 -3.45 -2.28
CA GLU A 397 9.63 -3.47 -3.62
C GLU A 397 8.75 -4.26 -4.58
N VAL A 398 8.10 -3.58 -5.52
CA VAL A 398 7.48 -4.26 -6.66
C VAL A 398 7.67 -3.42 -7.93
N GLY A 399 8.67 -3.79 -8.73
CA GLY A 399 8.80 -3.33 -10.11
C GLY A 399 7.75 -4.04 -10.98
N VAL A 400 6.71 -3.30 -11.39
CA VAL A 400 5.65 -3.84 -12.25
C VAL A 400 6.18 -3.97 -13.67
N HIS A 401 6.44 -5.20 -14.10
CA HIS A 401 6.89 -5.48 -15.46
C HIS A 401 5.70 -5.40 -16.43
N SER A 402 5.68 -4.37 -17.27
CA SER A 402 4.66 -4.19 -18.31
C SER A 402 5.28 -4.12 -19.71
N ARG A 403 4.60 -4.75 -20.68
CA ARG A 403 4.90 -4.59 -22.11
C ARG A 403 4.46 -3.22 -22.64
N VAL A 404 3.55 -2.55 -21.94
CA VAL A 404 3.14 -1.17 -22.22
C VAL A 404 4.22 -0.22 -21.70
N SER A 405 4.79 0.58 -22.59
CA SER A 405 5.88 1.53 -22.31
C SER A 405 5.54 2.47 -21.16
N GLU A 406 4.35 3.05 -21.19
CA GLU A 406 3.83 4.06 -20.27
C GLU A 406 3.73 3.48 -18.85
N VAL A 407 3.25 2.24 -18.72
CA VAL A 407 3.14 1.55 -17.42
C VAL A 407 4.52 1.19 -16.88
N ARG A 408 5.47 0.80 -17.75
CA ARG A 408 6.84 0.47 -17.36
C ARG A 408 7.62 1.69 -16.89
N GLU A 409 7.45 2.82 -17.57
CA GLU A 409 8.07 4.09 -17.20
C GLU A 409 7.52 4.60 -15.87
N LEU A 410 6.20 4.59 -15.70
CA LEU A 410 5.55 4.98 -14.44
C LEU A 410 6.00 4.08 -13.27
N SER A 411 6.13 2.77 -13.49
CA SER A 411 6.62 1.85 -12.45
C SER A 411 8.08 2.14 -12.06
N ARG A 412 8.95 2.50 -13.02
CA ARG A 412 10.35 2.87 -12.74
C ARG A 412 10.45 4.14 -11.92
N VAL A 413 9.69 5.18 -12.28
CA VAL A 413 9.66 6.46 -11.56
C VAL A 413 9.15 6.27 -10.13
N LEU A 414 8.04 5.53 -9.95
CA LEU A 414 7.50 5.24 -8.61
C LEU A 414 8.46 4.43 -7.74
N SER A 415 9.18 3.47 -8.34
CA SER A 415 10.19 2.68 -7.62
C SER A 415 11.37 3.52 -7.17
N ARG A 416 11.89 4.41 -8.04
CA ARG A 416 12.97 5.36 -7.68
C ARG A 416 12.53 6.27 -6.53
N MET A 417 11.34 6.86 -6.62
CA MET A 417 10.79 7.73 -5.57
C MET A 417 10.65 7.00 -4.23
N SER A 418 10.14 5.77 -4.23
CA SER A 418 10.03 4.94 -3.01
C SER A 418 11.41 4.65 -2.40
N GLY A 419 12.41 4.37 -3.23
CA GLY A 419 13.80 4.16 -2.80
C GLY A 419 14.38 5.41 -2.13
N THR A 420 14.28 6.57 -2.79
CA THR A 420 14.77 7.85 -2.25
C THR A 420 14.14 8.18 -0.90
N ILE A 421 12.81 8.00 -0.75
CA ILE A 421 12.13 8.26 0.53
C ILE A 421 12.60 7.28 1.63
N ARG A 422 12.82 6.01 1.29
CA ARG A 422 13.35 5.00 2.22
C ARG A 422 14.75 5.38 2.71
N HIS A 423 15.64 5.80 1.81
CA HIS A 423 16.98 6.28 2.19
C HIS A 423 16.91 7.54 3.06
N PHE A 424 16.03 8.50 2.74
CA PHE A 424 15.82 9.69 3.57
C PHE A 424 15.33 9.35 4.98
N GLN A 425 14.38 8.42 5.11
CA GLN A 425 13.93 7.92 6.41
C GLN A 425 15.05 7.22 7.18
N ALA A 426 15.88 6.42 6.51
CA ALA A 426 17.00 5.73 7.13
C ALA A 426 18.08 6.70 7.63
N ILE A 427 18.42 7.73 6.84
CA ILE A 427 19.31 8.84 7.23
C ILE A 427 18.76 9.54 8.47
N THR A 428 17.48 9.95 8.44
CA THR A 428 16.84 10.65 9.56
C THR A 428 16.86 9.81 10.85
N LEU A 429 16.58 8.51 10.73
CA LEU A 429 16.63 7.58 11.86
C LEU A 429 18.04 7.41 12.41
N THR A 430 19.05 7.34 11.53
CA THR A 430 20.46 7.23 11.90
C THR A 430 20.91 8.47 12.66
N LEU A 431 20.65 9.67 12.11
CA LEU A 431 20.94 10.96 12.75
C LEU A 431 20.28 11.10 14.14
N SER A 432 19.04 10.61 14.29
CA SER A 432 18.30 10.73 15.55
C SER A 432 18.74 9.73 16.62
N ARG A 433 19.09 8.50 16.24
CA ARG A 433 19.34 7.40 17.20
C ARG A 433 20.81 7.23 17.56
N GLU A 434 21.69 7.43 16.60
CA GLU A 434 23.11 7.14 16.79
C GLU A 434 23.75 8.25 17.63
N ARG A 435 24.37 7.86 18.74
CA ARG A 435 24.94 8.78 19.73
C ARG A 435 26.39 9.11 19.43
N ASN A 436 27.10 8.19 18.79
CA ASN A 436 28.48 8.35 18.40
C ASN A 436 28.56 9.08 17.05
N LEU A 437 29.34 10.17 16.99
CA LEU A 437 29.44 11.01 15.80
C LEU A 437 29.95 10.24 14.57
N GLU A 438 31.01 9.46 14.72
CA GLU A 438 31.63 8.70 13.62
C GLU A 438 30.68 7.65 13.04
N ARG A 439 30.06 6.83 13.90
CA ARG A 439 29.08 5.81 13.47
C ARG A 439 27.86 6.43 12.80
N MET A 440 27.43 7.59 13.29
CA MET A 440 26.32 8.32 12.71
C MET A 440 26.67 8.77 11.28
N LEU A 441 27.86 9.38 11.13
CA LEU A 441 28.34 9.84 9.83
C LEU A 441 28.54 8.69 8.85
N ASP A 442 29.09 7.55 9.29
CA ASP A 442 29.21 6.33 8.48
C ASP A 442 27.84 5.84 7.99
N GLY A 443 26.85 5.73 8.88
CA GLY A 443 25.51 5.29 8.51
C GLY A 443 24.80 6.25 7.53
N VAL A 444 24.94 7.55 7.75
CA VAL A 444 24.39 8.59 6.85
C VAL A 444 25.08 8.56 5.50
N LEU A 445 26.41 8.46 5.49
CA LEU A 445 27.23 8.39 4.28
C LEU A 445 26.87 7.14 3.44
N ASN A 446 26.73 5.98 4.07
CA ASN A 446 26.30 4.75 3.40
C ASN A 446 24.96 4.93 2.67
N HIS A 447 23.96 5.49 3.35
CA HIS A 447 22.65 5.73 2.74
C HIS A 447 22.66 6.83 1.68
N LEU A 448 23.55 7.83 1.79
CA LEU A 448 23.75 8.85 0.77
C LEU A 448 24.40 8.27 -0.49
N VAL A 449 25.43 7.44 -0.35
CA VAL A 449 26.09 6.76 -1.48
C VAL A 449 25.08 5.85 -2.20
N GLU A 450 24.28 5.07 -1.47
CA GLU A 450 23.24 4.23 -2.07
C GLU A 450 22.13 5.05 -2.75
N ALA A 451 21.66 6.13 -2.13
CA ALA A 451 20.64 7.00 -2.71
C ALA A 451 21.12 7.75 -3.96
N ALA A 452 22.41 8.10 -3.99
CA ALA A 452 23.08 8.71 -5.13
C ALA A 452 23.31 7.73 -6.29
N GLY A 453 23.20 6.43 -6.05
CA GLY A 453 23.75 5.43 -6.96
C GLY A 453 25.26 5.59 -7.15
N GLY A 454 25.96 6.13 -6.15
CA GLY A 454 27.39 6.42 -6.18
C GLY A 454 28.24 5.20 -5.84
N ASP A 455 29.51 5.24 -6.27
CA ASP A 455 30.46 4.15 -6.05
C ASP A 455 31.05 4.19 -4.64
N ALA A 456 31.37 5.40 -4.16
CA ALA A 456 32.04 5.64 -2.88
C ALA A 456 31.75 7.04 -2.34
N GLY A 457 32.10 7.29 -1.08
CA GLY A 457 32.02 8.61 -0.47
C GLY A 457 32.85 8.74 0.81
N GLY A 458 33.08 9.97 1.24
CA GLY A 458 33.82 10.29 2.45
C GLY A 458 33.29 11.55 3.13
N VAL A 459 33.34 11.58 4.47
CA VAL A 459 33.07 12.79 5.27
C VAL A 459 34.34 13.16 6.01
N TYR A 460 34.76 14.40 5.84
CA TYR A 460 35.86 14.99 6.58
C TYR A 460 35.33 16.04 7.55
N LEU A 461 35.82 16.05 8.78
CA LEU A 461 35.54 17.08 9.79
C LEU A 461 36.73 18.02 9.93
N TYR A 462 36.46 19.30 10.12
CA TYR A 462 37.48 20.32 10.23
C TYR A 462 37.99 20.45 11.67
N ASP A 463 39.29 20.30 11.85
CA ASP A 463 40.00 20.58 13.10
C ASP A 463 40.55 22.02 13.04
N ALA A 464 39.94 22.90 13.83
CA ALA A 464 40.31 24.33 13.86
C ALA A 464 41.66 24.59 14.54
N GLU A 465 42.12 23.73 15.45
CA GLU A 465 43.40 23.92 16.16
C GLU A 465 44.58 23.59 15.26
N GLN A 466 44.43 22.57 14.41
CA GLN A 466 45.48 22.10 13.51
C GLN A 466 45.30 22.52 12.05
N ALA A 467 44.21 23.24 11.74
CA ALA A 467 43.85 23.70 10.40
C ALA A 467 43.82 22.60 9.33
N LEU A 468 43.29 21.42 9.67
CA LEU A 468 43.24 20.25 8.79
C LEU A 468 41.86 19.59 8.80
N LEU A 469 41.57 18.85 7.74
CA LEU A 469 40.38 18.01 7.59
C LEU A 469 40.73 16.57 7.94
N ARG A 470 40.10 16.02 8.98
CA ARG A 470 40.24 14.61 9.34
C ARG A 470 39.09 13.78 8.79
N LEU A 471 39.42 12.63 8.22
CA LEU A 471 38.41 11.67 7.75
C LEU A 471 37.63 11.13 8.95
N ALA A 472 36.33 11.38 8.98
CA ALA A 472 35.44 10.95 10.06
C ALA A 472 34.58 9.75 9.66
N ALA A 473 34.32 9.57 8.36
CA ALA A 473 33.54 8.45 7.83
C ALA A 473 33.95 8.15 6.38
N SER A 474 33.92 6.88 5.99
CA SER A 474 34.19 6.45 4.61
C SER A 474 33.31 5.28 4.19
N CYS A 475 32.81 5.33 2.96
CA CYS A 475 31.97 4.28 2.38
C CYS A 475 32.58 3.83 1.05
N ARG A 476 32.92 2.54 0.94
CA ARG A 476 33.43 1.86 -0.28
C ARG A 476 34.67 2.50 -0.94
N GLY A 477 35.28 3.50 -0.31
CA GLY A 477 36.52 4.13 -0.76
C GLY A 477 37.71 3.67 0.06
N GLU A 478 38.43 2.64 -0.39
CA GLU A 478 39.62 2.11 0.31
C GLU A 478 40.86 3.03 0.25
N HIS A 479 40.77 4.19 -0.42
CA HIS A 479 41.93 5.06 -0.73
C HIS A 479 41.79 6.52 -0.27
N TYR A 480 40.87 6.83 0.66
CA TYR A 480 40.76 8.19 1.19
C TYR A 480 41.84 8.47 2.24
N PRO A 481 42.62 9.56 2.11
CA PRO A 481 43.64 9.93 3.10
C PRO A 481 42.98 10.28 4.44
N SER A 482 43.63 9.92 5.55
CA SER A 482 43.13 10.17 6.91
C SER A 482 43.10 11.66 7.26
N GLU A 483 44.01 12.45 6.68
CA GLU A 483 44.12 13.89 6.92
C GLU A 483 44.38 14.64 5.60
N LEU A 484 43.76 15.81 5.47
CA LEU A 484 43.93 16.74 4.35
C LEU A 484 44.22 18.14 4.90
N ALA A 485 45.35 18.73 4.54
CA ALA A 485 45.66 20.11 4.93
C ALA A 485 44.75 21.10 4.21
N VAL A 486 44.25 22.12 4.92
CA VAL A 486 43.41 23.19 4.35
C VAL A 486 44.11 24.53 4.50
N ASP A 487 44.46 25.16 3.38
CA ASP A 487 44.98 26.53 3.36
C ASP A 487 43.85 27.55 3.62
N GLU A 488 44.17 28.66 4.29
CA GLU A 488 43.20 29.66 4.74
C GLU A 488 42.48 30.34 3.55
N GLY A 489 43.20 30.51 2.43
CA GLY A 489 42.65 31.02 1.16
C GLY A 489 41.79 30.00 0.38
N ALA A 490 41.92 28.70 0.68
CA ALA A 490 41.19 27.63 0.00
C ALA A 490 39.76 27.44 0.54
N ARG A 491 39.40 28.04 1.68
CA ARG A 491 38.05 27.91 2.29
C ARG A 491 36.92 28.33 1.36
N GLN A 492 37.10 29.38 0.54
CA GLN A 492 36.08 29.82 -0.42
C GLN A 492 35.84 28.83 -1.57
N HIS A 493 36.82 27.96 -1.87
CA HIS A 493 36.75 26.95 -2.94
C HIS A 493 37.06 25.55 -2.40
N LEU A 494 36.68 25.27 -1.15
CA LEU A 494 37.08 24.07 -0.43
C LEU A 494 36.62 22.80 -1.16
N ALA A 495 35.40 22.80 -1.71
CA ALA A 495 34.87 21.70 -2.49
C ALA A 495 35.73 21.33 -3.71
N VAL A 496 36.26 22.33 -4.42
CA VAL A 496 37.13 22.12 -5.58
C VAL A 496 38.51 21.64 -5.15
N THR A 497 39.04 22.22 -4.07
CA THR A 497 40.37 21.88 -3.56
C THR A 497 40.43 20.43 -3.06
N VAL A 498 39.41 20.01 -2.31
CA VAL A 498 39.33 18.65 -1.76
C VAL A 498 39.09 17.63 -2.87
N THR A 499 38.20 17.90 -3.84
CA THR A 499 37.98 16.97 -4.97
C THR A 499 39.24 16.80 -5.82
N GLN A 500 39.99 17.88 -6.05
CA GLN A 500 41.30 17.81 -6.71
C GLN A 500 42.32 17.00 -5.90
N ALA A 501 42.42 17.23 -4.59
CA ALA A 501 43.34 16.49 -3.71
C ALA A 501 43.03 14.99 -3.65
N LEU A 502 41.75 14.62 -3.80
CA LEU A 502 41.28 13.23 -3.84
C LEU A 502 41.38 12.59 -5.23
N GLY A 503 41.81 13.33 -6.27
CA GLY A 503 41.84 12.83 -7.65
C GLY A 503 40.46 12.57 -8.27
N LEU A 504 39.40 13.15 -7.67
CA LEU A 504 38.02 12.97 -8.08
C LEU A 504 37.63 14.14 -9.01
N HIS A 505 37.72 13.94 -10.33
CA HIS A 505 37.37 14.95 -11.35
C HIS A 505 35.84 15.17 -11.48
N GLU A 506 35.31 15.51 -12.66
CA GLU A 506 33.89 15.80 -13.00
C GLU A 506 32.85 14.71 -12.60
N ARG A 507 33.28 13.64 -11.93
CA ARG A 507 32.49 12.50 -11.43
C ARG A 507 32.25 12.54 -9.92
N SER A 508 32.36 13.71 -9.28
CA SER A 508 32.17 13.85 -7.84
C SER A 508 31.31 15.04 -7.45
N LEU A 509 30.59 14.88 -6.34
CA LEU A 509 29.82 15.93 -5.70
C LEU A 509 30.43 16.18 -4.32
N ALA A 510 30.97 17.38 -4.13
CA ALA A 510 31.49 17.81 -2.84
C ALA A 510 30.64 18.96 -2.28
N VAL A 511 30.19 18.79 -1.04
CA VAL A 511 29.32 19.74 -0.33
C VAL A 511 29.97 20.12 0.99
N VAL A 512 30.18 21.42 1.18
CA VAL A 512 30.74 21.96 2.41
C VAL A 512 29.70 21.89 3.52
N LEU A 513 30.10 21.37 4.69
CA LEU A 513 29.28 21.32 5.90
C LEU A 513 29.62 22.56 6.72
N ASN A 514 28.66 23.46 6.85
CA ASN A 514 28.78 24.65 7.69
C ASN A 514 27.79 24.58 8.84
N ASP A 515 28.16 25.13 9.99
CA ASP A 515 27.26 25.32 11.12
C ASP A 515 26.24 26.44 10.84
N ARG A 516 25.38 26.72 11.84
CA ARG A 516 24.38 27.79 11.76
C ARG A 516 24.98 29.19 11.65
N SER A 517 26.23 29.37 12.07
CA SER A 517 26.99 30.62 12.01
C SER A 517 27.81 30.78 10.72
N GLN A 518 27.70 29.82 9.78
CA GLN A 518 28.52 29.71 8.56
C GLN A 518 29.99 29.35 8.81
N ALA A 519 30.34 28.86 10.00
CA ALA A 519 31.66 28.30 10.27
C ALA A 519 31.80 26.90 9.66
N LEU A 520 32.99 26.59 9.15
CA LEU A 520 33.30 25.31 8.51
C LEU A 520 33.31 24.19 9.56
N LEU A 521 32.38 23.24 9.44
CA LEU A 521 32.38 21.99 10.21
C LEU A 521 33.14 20.88 9.50
N GLY A 522 33.11 20.87 8.17
CA GLY A 522 33.69 19.78 7.39
C GLY A 522 33.26 19.79 5.93
N ILE A 523 33.45 18.66 5.26
CA ILE A 523 33.06 18.47 3.87
C ILE A 523 32.61 17.03 3.62
N LEU A 524 31.51 16.89 2.87
CA LEU A 524 31.01 15.62 2.36
C LEU A 524 31.41 15.49 0.90
N VAL A 525 31.98 14.36 0.53
CA VAL A 525 32.37 14.04 -0.86
C VAL A 525 31.70 12.74 -1.28
N LEU A 526 31.01 12.76 -2.42
CA LEU A 526 30.36 11.60 -3.03
C LEU A 526 30.92 11.38 -4.44
N GLN A 527 31.27 10.14 -4.77
CA GLN A 527 31.71 9.72 -6.11
C GLN A 527 30.52 9.10 -6.86
N MET A 528 30.30 9.52 -8.10
CA MET A 528 29.14 9.11 -8.92
C MET A 528 29.54 8.24 -10.12
N ASP A 529 28.62 7.40 -10.58
CA ASP A 529 28.78 6.51 -11.75
C ASP A 529 28.68 7.28 -13.10
N GLU A 530 29.34 6.75 -14.14
CA GLU A 530 29.60 7.36 -15.45
C GLU A 530 28.31 7.58 -16.27
N GLU A 531 27.32 6.69 -16.17
CA GLU A 531 26.02 6.81 -16.86
C GLU A 531 25.11 7.90 -16.25
N GLN A 532 25.27 8.18 -14.95
CA GLN A 532 24.43 9.13 -14.20
C GLN A 532 24.99 10.56 -14.17
N ALA A 533 26.31 10.71 -14.34
CA ALA A 533 26.96 12.02 -14.44
C ALA A 533 26.51 12.81 -15.70
N GLN A 534 25.99 12.13 -16.74
CA GLN A 534 25.57 12.74 -18.02
C GLN A 534 24.05 12.95 -18.17
N GLU A 535 23.19 12.22 -17.47
CA GLU A 535 21.74 12.49 -17.46
C GLU A 535 21.41 13.67 -16.53
N ARG A 536 20.38 14.47 -16.87
CA ARG A 536 19.89 15.67 -16.15
C ARG A 536 19.36 15.44 -14.71
N VAL A 537 19.95 14.52 -13.96
CA VAL A 537 19.73 14.24 -12.53
C VAL A 537 20.65 15.10 -11.65
N GLY A 538 21.78 15.59 -12.19
CA GLY A 538 22.83 16.27 -11.43
C GLY A 538 22.38 17.46 -10.58
N GLU A 539 21.49 18.34 -11.09
CA GLU A 539 21.09 19.54 -10.33
C GLU A 539 20.06 19.25 -9.24
N ALA A 540 19.07 18.40 -9.52
CA ALA A 540 18.04 18.02 -8.54
C ALA A 540 18.63 17.17 -7.41
N PHE A 541 19.53 16.25 -7.75
CA PHE A 541 20.24 15.44 -6.76
C PHE A 541 21.24 16.25 -5.96
N ARG A 542 21.97 17.18 -6.60
CA ARG A 542 22.85 18.13 -5.90
C ARG A 542 22.09 18.96 -4.86
N ARG A 543 20.94 19.54 -5.24
CA ARG A 543 20.08 20.28 -4.28
C ARG A 543 19.62 19.40 -3.12
N PHE A 544 19.26 18.15 -3.40
CA PHE A 544 18.89 17.20 -2.35
C PHE A 544 20.04 16.93 -1.36
N VAL A 545 21.27 16.72 -1.85
CA VAL A 545 22.44 16.51 -0.98
C VAL A 545 22.79 17.79 -0.21
N GLU A 546 22.69 18.97 -0.83
CA GLU A 546 22.88 20.28 -0.16
C GLU A 546 21.82 20.54 0.94
N GLU A 547 20.56 20.14 0.74
CA GLU A 547 19.54 20.21 1.78
C GLU A 547 19.82 19.23 2.93
N LEU A 548 20.25 18.01 2.59
CA LEU A 548 20.54 16.96 3.57
C LEU A 548 21.83 17.25 4.36
N SER A 549 22.81 17.89 3.73
CA SER A 549 24.05 18.32 4.37
C SER A 549 23.80 19.35 5.47
N GLY A 550 22.79 20.22 5.30
CA GLY A 550 22.32 21.11 6.36
C GLY A 550 21.78 20.37 7.59
N VAL A 551 21.01 19.29 7.37
CA VAL A 551 20.49 18.44 8.47
C VAL A 551 21.64 17.69 9.16
N ALA A 552 22.59 17.16 8.38
CA ALA A 552 23.79 16.51 8.91
C ALA A 552 24.66 17.49 9.71
N ALA A 553 24.87 18.70 9.23
CA ALA A 553 25.62 19.76 9.92
C ALA A 553 25.02 20.09 11.29
N VAL A 554 23.68 20.25 11.36
CA VAL A 554 22.99 20.49 12.64
C VAL A 554 23.15 19.31 13.61
N ALA A 555 23.13 18.07 13.10
CA ALA A 555 23.32 16.89 13.94
C ALA A 555 24.77 16.78 14.46
N ILE A 556 25.77 17.06 13.61
CA ILE A 556 27.18 17.13 13.98
C ILE A 556 27.38 18.19 15.08
N GLU A 557 26.90 19.41 14.85
CA GLU A 557 26.96 20.52 15.80
C GLU A 557 26.33 20.13 17.14
N THR A 558 25.14 19.52 17.12
CA THR A 558 24.45 19.09 18.33
C THR A 558 25.25 18.05 19.10
N ARG A 559 25.87 17.07 18.43
CA ARG A 559 26.71 16.06 19.10
C ARG A 559 27.97 16.66 19.69
N GLN A 560 28.68 17.48 18.93
CA GLN A 560 29.88 18.17 19.41
C GLN A 560 29.56 19.06 20.61
N LEU A 561 28.42 19.76 20.61
CA LEU A 561 27.99 20.58 21.74
C LEU A 561 27.71 19.74 22.99
N VAL A 562 27.04 18.60 22.84
CA VAL A 562 26.77 17.67 23.98
C VAL A 562 28.08 17.13 24.54
N GLU A 563 29.01 16.71 23.70
CA GLU A 563 30.33 16.21 24.12
C GLU A 563 31.17 17.31 24.79
N ALA A 564 31.14 18.54 24.27
CA ALA A 564 31.80 19.68 24.88
C ALA A 564 31.20 20.04 26.25
N GLN A 565 29.87 20.01 26.38
CA GLN A 565 29.19 20.23 27.65
C GLN A 565 29.54 19.16 28.69
N GLN A 566 29.60 17.88 28.29
CA GLN A 566 30.01 16.79 29.18
C GLN A 566 31.47 16.95 29.64
N ARG A 567 32.40 17.25 28.71
CA ARG A 567 33.80 17.52 29.05
C ARG A 567 33.96 18.71 30.01
N LEU A 568 33.19 19.77 29.81
CA LEU A 568 33.19 20.92 30.71
C LEU A 568 32.70 20.55 32.10
N LEU A 569 31.60 19.79 32.19
CA LEU A 569 31.07 19.30 33.47
C LEU A 569 32.09 18.42 34.20
N ASP A 570 32.72 17.47 33.52
CA ASP A 570 33.77 16.62 34.09
C ASP A 570 34.96 17.44 34.61
N ALA A 571 35.38 18.45 33.85
CA ALA A 571 36.46 19.36 34.27
C ALA A 571 36.05 20.18 35.50
N MET A 572 34.81 20.65 35.58
CA MET A 572 34.29 21.37 36.75
C MET A 572 34.21 20.48 37.99
N ILE A 573 33.77 19.22 37.84
CA ILE A 573 33.72 18.25 38.95
C ILE A 573 35.12 18.01 39.50
N LYS A 574 36.10 17.76 38.62
CA LYS A 574 37.50 17.59 39.02
C LYS A 574 38.06 18.83 39.71
N LEU A 575 37.82 20.02 39.14
CA LEU A 575 38.27 21.28 39.75
C LEU A 575 37.67 21.48 41.15
N LEU A 576 36.40 21.14 41.36
CA LEU A 576 35.78 21.21 42.69
C LEU A 576 36.43 20.22 43.67
N ALA A 577 36.62 18.98 43.24
CA ALA A 577 37.29 17.94 44.03
C ALA A 577 38.72 18.37 44.41
N ASP A 578 39.50 18.88 43.45
CA ASP A 578 40.86 19.37 43.67
C ASP A 578 40.87 20.57 44.64
N ALA A 579 39.89 21.48 44.52
CA ALA A 579 39.76 22.63 45.42
C ALA A 579 39.40 22.22 46.86
N ILE A 580 38.60 21.16 47.03
CA ILE A 580 38.29 20.57 48.35
C ILE A 580 39.55 19.93 48.92
N ASP A 581 40.26 19.13 48.13
CA ASP A 581 41.50 18.48 48.54
C ASP A 581 42.62 19.49 48.87
N ALA A 582 42.62 20.66 48.23
CA ALA A 582 43.58 21.73 48.51
C ALA A 582 43.25 22.54 49.78
N LYS A 583 42.00 22.50 50.26
CA LYS A 583 41.56 23.28 51.43
C LYS A 583 42.16 22.77 52.75
N SER A 584 42.51 21.48 52.82
CA SER A 584 43.25 20.91 53.93
C SER A 584 44.54 20.31 53.37
N PRO A 585 45.74 20.62 53.91
CA PRO A 585 47.02 20.12 53.40
C PRO A 585 47.16 18.58 53.33
N TYR A 586 46.17 17.84 53.83
CA TYR A 586 46.24 16.43 54.20
C TYR A 586 45.26 15.53 53.41
N THR A 587 44.55 16.12 52.45
CA THR A 587 43.65 15.43 51.52
C THR A 587 44.26 15.24 50.13
N GLY A 588 45.58 15.42 49.97
CA GLY A 588 46.26 15.46 48.66
C GLY A 588 46.01 14.23 47.79
N GLY A 589 44.97 14.26 46.96
CA GLY A 589 44.53 13.20 46.06
C GLY A 589 43.51 12.22 46.66
N HIS A 590 42.94 12.48 47.84
CA HIS A 590 41.89 11.64 48.45
C HIS A 590 40.64 11.60 47.56
N CYS A 591 40.16 12.77 47.13
CA CYS A 591 39.00 12.86 46.23
C CYS A 591 39.29 12.27 44.85
N GLU A 592 40.54 12.04 44.48
CA GLU A 592 40.95 11.33 43.27
C GLU A 592 41.08 9.80 43.48
N ARG A 593 41.66 9.37 44.60
CA ARG A 593 41.96 7.96 44.89
C ARG A 593 40.74 7.15 45.28
N VAL A 594 39.83 7.73 46.09
CA VAL A 594 38.58 7.04 46.49
C VAL A 594 37.74 6.64 45.27
N PRO A 595 37.46 7.52 44.28
CA PRO A 595 36.73 7.12 43.07
C PRO A 595 37.41 6.01 42.27
N GLN A 596 38.75 5.98 42.23
CA GLN A 596 39.49 4.94 41.53
C GLN A 596 39.35 3.59 42.22
N LEU A 597 39.54 3.54 43.54
CA LEU A 597 39.36 2.34 44.34
C LEU A 597 37.91 1.84 44.29
N ALA A 598 36.95 2.76 44.41
CA ALA A 598 35.53 2.45 44.36
C ALA A 598 35.13 1.89 42.98
N GLN A 599 35.67 2.43 41.88
CA GLN A 599 35.48 1.88 40.53
C GLN A 599 36.09 0.47 40.38
N MET A 600 37.31 0.24 40.88
CA MET A 600 37.92 -1.09 40.82
C MET A 600 37.07 -2.15 41.53
N LEU A 601 36.53 -1.83 42.72
CA LEU A 601 35.65 -2.75 43.45
C LEU A 601 34.29 -2.92 42.76
N LEU A 602 33.72 -1.83 42.25
CA LEU A 602 32.44 -1.87 41.53
C LEU A 602 32.53 -2.71 40.25
N ASP A 603 33.65 -2.61 39.52
CA ASP A 603 33.90 -3.40 38.32
C ASP A 603 33.92 -4.90 38.62
N GLN A 604 34.54 -5.30 39.75
CA GLN A 604 34.50 -6.69 40.21
C GLN A 604 33.08 -7.12 40.60
N ALA A 605 32.28 -6.22 41.18
CA ALA A 605 30.89 -6.54 41.54
C ALA A 605 30.01 -6.74 40.30
N VAL A 606 30.23 -5.96 39.24
CA VAL A 606 29.49 -6.09 37.96
C VAL A 606 29.98 -7.28 37.14
N ALA A 607 31.26 -7.66 37.24
CA ALA A 607 31.84 -8.81 36.53
C ALA A 607 31.60 -10.16 37.25
N ALA A 608 31.00 -10.15 38.44
CA ALA A 608 30.76 -11.37 39.19
C ALA A 608 29.66 -12.22 38.52
N ASP A 609 30.02 -13.39 38.00
CA ASP A 609 29.07 -14.32 37.36
C ASP A 609 28.39 -15.29 38.36
N SER A 610 28.78 -15.24 39.64
CA SER A 610 28.24 -16.12 40.70
C SER A 610 28.24 -15.43 42.07
N GLY A 611 27.47 -15.96 43.02
CA GLY A 611 27.33 -15.37 44.36
C GLY A 611 26.32 -14.22 44.44
N PRO A 612 26.37 -13.38 45.50
CA PRO A 612 25.34 -12.38 45.80
C PRO A 612 25.27 -11.22 44.79
N PHE A 613 26.30 -11.04 43.96
CA PHE A 613 26.37 -9.98 42.95
C PHE A 613 26.10 -10.46 41.52
N ALA A 614 25.78 -11.75 41.32
CA ALA A 614 25.56 -12.33 39.98
C ALA A 614 24.43 -11.66 39.17
N SER A 615 23.44 -11.11 39.86
CA SER A 615 22.33 -10.37 39.23
C SER A 615 22.55 -8.86 39.17
N PHE A 616 23.69 -8.36 39.66
CA PHE A 616 23.98 -6.93 39.68
C PHE A 616 24.59 -6.49 38.35
N SER A 617 23.92 -5.57 37.68
CA SER A 617 24.40 -4.97 36.45
C SER A 617 24.21 -3.46 36.50
N MET A 618 25.09 -2.72 35.85
CA MET A 618 24.97 -1.28 35.70
C MET A 618 25.09 -0.89 34.24
N THR A 619 24.19 -0.02 33.81
CA THR A 619 24.30 0.68 32.52
C THR A 619 25.47 1.66 32.54
N GLU A 620 25.94 2.08 31.37
CA GLU A 620 26.99 3.09 31.24
C GLU A 620 26.60 4.41 31.92
N ALA A 621 25.32 4.78 31.86
CA ALA A 621 24.79 5.97 32.52
C ALA A 621 24.87 5.86 34.05
N GLU A 622 24.52 4.71 34.62
CA GLU A 622 24.63 4.47 36.08
C GLU A 622 26.10 4.42 36.54
N ARG A 623 26.99 3.87 35.71
CA ARG A 623 28.45 3.89 35.97
C ARG A 623 28.99 5.32 35.99
N TYR A 624 28.53 6.17 35.06
CA TYR A 624 28.87 7.59 35.05
C TYR A 624 28.27 8.33 36.26
N GLU A 625 27.01 8.06 36.63
CA GLU A 625 26.37 8.59 37.84
C GLU A 625 27.18 8.27 39.09
N PHE A 626 27.60 7.01 39.25
CA PHE A 626 28.46 6.58 40.33
C PHE A 626 29.79 7.31 40.35
N ARG A 627 30.44 7.46 39.18
CA ARG A 627 31.71 8.19 39.06
C ARG A 627 31.56 9.62 39.55
N VAL A 628 30.55 10.35 39.06
CA VAL A 628 30.28 11.73 39.47
C VAL A 628 30.04 11.82 40.98
N ALA A 629 29.24 10.91 41.54
CA ALA A 629 28.97 10.85 42.97
C ALA A 629 30.23 10.57 43.80
N ALA A 630 31.09 9.65 43.34
CA ALA A 630 32.33 9.31 44.01
C ALA A 630 33.29 10.52 44.06
N TRP A 631 33.41 11.29 42.97
CA TRP A 631 34.25 12.50 42.96
C TRP A 631 33.71 13.61 43.86
N LEU A 632 32.40 13.63 44.13
CA LEU A 632 31.73 14.67 44.91
C LEU A 632 31.34 14.23 46.34
N HIS A 633 31.71 13.03 46.78
CA HIS A 633 31.30 12.47 48.07
C HIS A 633 31.62 13.39 49.26
N ASP A 634 32.74 14.10 49.16
CA ASP A 634 33.25 15.00 50.18
C ASP A 634 33.01 16.49 49.93
N CYS A 635 32.15 16.86 48.97
CA CYS A 635 32.01 18.26 48.58
C CYS A 635 31.53 19.20 49.69
N GLY A 636 30.82 18.67 50.69
CA GLY A 636 30.41 19.43 51.87
C GLY A 636 31.56 19.86 52.78
N LYS A 637 32.77 19.26 52.68
CA LYS A 637 33.96 19.70 53.44
C LYS A 637 34.39 21.14 53.12
N VAL A 638 33.90 21.71 52.02
CA VAL A 638 34.05 23.16 51.72
C VAL A 638 33.49 24.05 52.85
N THR A 639 32.53 23.55 53.63
CA THR A 639 31.93 24.29 54.75
C THR A 639 32.53 23.95 56.11
N SER A 640 33.24 22.83 56.23
CA SER A 640 33.87 22.41 57.49
C SER A 640 35.02 23.35 57.85
N PRO A 641 35.12 23.84 59.10
CA PRO A 641 36.24 24.68 59.51
C PRO A 641 37.55 23.89 59.51
N GLU A 642 38.61 24.45 58.91
CA GLU A 642 39.94 23.80 58.78
C GLU A 642 40.47 23.33 60.14
N TYR A 643 40.40 24.18 61.17
CA TYR A 643 40.87 23.87 62.52
C TYR A 643 40.13 22.72 63.23
N VAL A 644 38.94 22.33 62.77
CA VAL A 644 38.21 21.16 63.32
C VAL A 644 38.61 19.89 62.58
N VAL A 645 38.80 19.97 61.26
CA VAL A 645 39.30 18.86 60.43
C VAL A 645 40.73 18.50 60.83
N ASP A 646 41.52 19.51 61.22
CA ASP A 646 42.95 19.43 61.46
C ASP A 646 43.38 19.38 62.93
N LYS A 647 42.44 19.08 63.84
CA LYS A 647 42.67 19.10 65.29
C LYS A 647 43.49 17.89 65.76
N ALA A 648 44.77 18.10 66.12
CA ALA A 648 45.69 17.05 66.59
C ALA A 648 45.61 16.79 68.11
N THR A 649 45.33 17.82 68.93
CA THR A 649 45.29 17.73 70.41
C THR A 649 44.00 18.29 71.02
N LYS A 650 43.67 17.92 72.28
CA LYS A 650 42.36 18.23 72.90
C LYS A 650 42.04 19.73 73.01
N LEU A 651 43.05 20.60 73.14
CA LEU A 651 42.91 22.06 73.30
C LEU A 651 43.36 22.87 72.08
N GLU A 652 43.40 22.28 70.89
CA GLU A 652 43.85 22.94 69.66
C GLU A 652 42.70 23.59 68.88
N THR A 653 42.76 24.92 68.71
CA THR A 653 41.94 25.70 67.76
C THR A 653 42.74 26.93 67.32
N LEU A 654 43.32 26.96 66.10
CA LEU A 654 44.23 28.01 65.56
C LEU A 654 45.46 28.38 66.45
N TYR A 655 45.50 27.94 67.70
CA TYR A 655 46.49 28.13 68.76
C TYR A 655 46.26 27.05 69.84
N ASN A 656 47.32 26.43 70.36
CA ASN A 656 47.21 25.42 71.42
C ASN A 656 47.09 26.12 72.79
N ARG A 657 45.89 26.06 73.39
CA ARG A 657 45.60 26.76 74.66
C ARG A 657 46.35 26.19 75.87
N ILE A 658 47.08 25.08 75.72
CA ILE A 658 47.98 24.59 76.78
C ILE A 658 49.03 25.63 77.17
N HIS A 659 49.39 26.55 76.26
CA HIS A 659 50.34 27.61 76.54
C HIS A 659 49.79 28.63 77.55
N GLU A 660 48.50 28.95 77.50
CA GLU A 660 47.83 29.81 78.49
C GLU A 660 47.73 29.10 79.84
N VAL A 661 47.36 27.83 79.83
CA VAL A 661 47.31 27.01 81.05
C VAL A 661 48.70 26.94 81.69
N ARG A 662 49.74 26.68 80.90
CA ARG A 662 51.14 26.70 81.35
C ARG A 662 51.50 28.05 81.96
N MET A 663 51.13 29.17 81.33
CA MET A 663 51.38 30.49 81.89
C MET A 663 50.73 30.67 83.27
N ARG A 664 49.51 30.14 83.50
CA ARG A 664 48.88 30.19 84.84
C ARG A 664 49.64 29.35 85.87
N PHE A 665 50.24 28.22 85.49
CA PHE A 665 51.15 27.47 86.36
C PHE A 665 52.44 28.24 86.67
N GLU A 666 53.02 28.94 85.69
CA GLU A 666 54.18 29.83 85.90
C GLU A 666 53.85 30.99 86.87
N VAL A 667 52.63 31.53 86.80
CA VAL A 667 52.16 32.54 87.77
C VAL A 667 52.09 31.94 89.17
N LEU A 668 51.48 30.76 89.34
CA LEU A 668 51.43 30.08 90.64
C LEU A 668 52.81 29.73 91.20
N TRP A 669 53.76 29.40 90.33
CA TRP A 669 55.15 29.20 90.71
C TRP A 669 55.73 30.48 91.33
N ARG A 670 55.53 31.62 90.66
CA ARG A 670 55.97 32.93 91.18
C ARG A 670 55.23 33.33 92.45
N ASP A 671 53.94 33.03 92.57
CA ASP A 671 53.16 33.29 93.78
C ASP A 671 53.70 32.47 94.97
N ALA A 672 54.16 31.23 94.75
CA ALA A 672 54.82 30.44 95.78
C ALA A 672 56.16 31.08 96.23
N GLU A 673 56.97 31.57 95.28
CA GLU A 673 58.20 32.32 95.60
C GLU A 673 57.91 33.62 96.35
N LEU A 674 56.87 34.37 95.95
CA LEU A 674 56.44 35.58 96.62
C LEU A 674 55.98 35.29 98.05
N ALA A 675 55.19 34.23 98.26
CA ALA A 675 54.76 33.81 99.59
C ALA A 675 55.95 33.47 100.50
N TYR A 676 56.98 32.81 99.96
CA TYR A 676 58.24 32.55 100.67
C TYR A 676 58.93 33.85 101.09
N TRP A 677 59.14 34.79 100.17
CA TRP A 677 59.85 36.05 100.47
C TRP A 677 59.05 36.98 101.40
N GLN A 678 57.73 37.06 101.23
CA GLN A 678 56.85 37.83 102.11
C GLN A 678 56.80 37.23 103.52
N GLY A 679 56.72 35.90 103.64
CA GLY A 679 56.80 35.20 104.92
C GLY A 679 58.13 35.46 105.63
N LEU A 680 59.25 35.42 104.88
CA LEU A 680 60.57 35.72 105.41
C LEU A 680 60.67 37.19 105.88
N ALA A 681 60.12 38.13 105.11
CA ALA A 681 60.07 39.55 105.48
C ALA A 681 59.17 39.82 106.71
N SER A 682 58.14 39.00 106.92
CA SER A 682 57.26 39.07 108.10
C SER A 682 57.82 38.34 109.33
N GLY A 683 59.03 37.78 109.25
CA GLY A 683 59.74 37.17 110.37
C GLY A 683 59.38 35.69 110.64
N ALA A 684 58.76 34.99 109.69
CA ALA A 684 58.50 33.56 109.81
C ALA A 684 59.76 32.70 109.59
N ASP A 685 59.71 31.44 110.06
CA ASP A 685 60.84 30.51 110.02
C ASP A 685 61.26 30.14 108.59
N GLN A 686 62.54 30.38 108.27
CA GLN A 686 63.10 30.16 106.94
C GLN A 686 63.06 28.69 106.49
N GLN A 687 63.28 27.73 107.39
CA GLN A 687 63.27 26.30 107.04
C GLN A 687 61.86 25.83 106.71
N VAL A 688 60.87 26.25 107.50
CA VAL A 688 59.45 25.93 107.25
C VAL A 688 59.00 26.53 105.91
N LEU A 689 59.33 27.80 105.66
CA LEU A 689 58.99 28.47 104.40
C LEU A 689 59.66 27.83 103.18
N LYS A 690 60.95 27.45 103.29
CA LYS A 690 61.68 26.80 102.19
C LYS A 690 61.12 25.42 101.87
N ALA A 691 60.74 24.64 102.89
CA ALA A 691 60.10 23.34 102.69
C ALA A 691 58.72 23.47 102.04
N ALA A 692 57.93 24.50 102.42
CA ALA A 692 56.65 24.79 101.80
C ALA A 692 56.79 25.20 100.33
N LEU A 693 57.78 26.05 100.00
CA LEU A 693 58.09 26.45 98.63
C LEU A 693 58.44 25.23 97.76
N GLN A 694 59.38 24.40 98.22
CA GLN A 694 59.82 23.21 97.48
C GLN A 694 58.68 22.22 97.25
N ARG A 695 57.80 22.03 98.24
CA ARG A 695 56.61 21.19 98.10
C ARG A 695 55.66 21.74 97.04
N SER A 696 55.33 23.03 97.10
CA SER A 696 54.44 23.69 96.14
C SER A 696 54.98 23.60 94.71
N GLN A 697 56.28 23.85 94.54
CA GLN A 697 56.96 23.74 93.24
C GLN A 697 56.91 22.32 92.67
N ALA A 698 57.17 21.29 93.48
CA ALA A 698 57.09 19.90 93.05
C ALA A 698 55.65 19.49 92.68
N GLU A 699 54.66 19.90 93.48
CA GLU A 699 53.24 19.65 93.20
C GLU A 699 52.79 20.33 91.90
N LEU A 700 53.18 21.60 91.67
CA LEU A 700 52.84 22.32 90.43
C LEU A 700 53.44 21.64 89.19
N GLN A 701 54.66 21.11 89.29
CA GLN A 701 55.32 20.45 88.17
C GLN A 701 54.68 19.09 87.84
N ASP A 702 54.33 18.29 88.85
CA ASP A 702 53.60 17.03 88.67
C ASP A 702 52.20 17.27 88.10
N ASP A 703 51.49 18.27 88.62
CA ASP A 703 50.16 18.63 88.14
C ASP A 703 50.17 19.13 86.69
N PHE A 704 51.13 19.97 86.31
CA PHE A 704 51.25 20.41 84.92
C PHE A 704 51.63 19.27 83.98
N ALA A 705 52.55 18.38 84.39
CA ALA A 705 52.92 17.22 83.58
C ALA A 705 51.71 16.31 83.30
N PHE A 706 50.86 16.10 84.32
CA PHE A 706 49.61 15.37 84.16
C PHE A 706 48.62 16.07 83.23
N VAL A 707 48.42 17.39 83.36
CA VAL A 707 47.56 18.18 82.46
C VAL A 707 48.08 18.15 81.01
N ALA A 708 49.40 18.24 80.82
CA ALA A 708 50.04 18.16 79.51
C ALA A 708 49.83 16.79 78.86
N GLN A 709 49.97 15.70 79.63
CA GLN A 709 49.69 14.34 79.15
C GLN A 709 48.21 14.16 78.80
N ALA A 710 47.30 14.68 79.62
CA ALA A 710 45.87 14.65 79.38
C ALA A 710 45.49 15.32 78.05
N ASN A 711 46.21 16.37 77.62
CA ASN A 711 45.97 17.13 76.40
C ASN A 711 46.29 16.36 75.09
N ILE A 712 47.20 15.37 75.14
CA ILE A 712 47.62 14.62 73.94
C ILE A 712 46.50 13.68 73.44
N GLY A 713 45.72 13.09 74.34
CA GLY A 713 44.51 12.34 73.98
C GLY A 713 44.72 10.96 73.32
N GLY A 714 45.90 10.36 73.47
CA GLY A 714 46.22 9.03 72.93
C GLY A 714 45.63 7.85 73.72
N GLU A 715 45.43 8.00 75.03
CA GLU A 715 44.99 6.92 75.93
C GLU A 715 43.58 7.15 76.49
N PHE A 716 42.93 6.07 76.95
CA PHE A 716 41.62 6.15 77.58
C PHE A 716 41.73 6.81 78.96
N MET A 717 40.95 7.86 79.19
CA MET A 717 40.95 8.58 80.47
C MET A 717 40.00 7.92 81.48
N GLN A 718 40.55 7.54 82.63
CA GLN A 718 39.80 6.89 83.72
C GLN A 718 39.05 7.92 84.57
N ASP A 719 38.07 7.47 85.36
CA ASP A 719 37.31 8.34 86.27
C ASP A 719 38.22 9.03 87.31
N THR A 720 39.28 8.34 87.74
CA THR A 720 40.30 8.87 88.65
C THR A 720 41.08 10.02 88.04
N ASP A 721 41.35 9.96 86.73
CA ASP A 721 42.11 10.99 86.01
C ASP A 721 41.26 12.26 85.87
N ILE A 722 39.98 12.10 85.56
CA ILE A 722 39.01 13.21 85.49
C ILE A 722 38.86 13.86 86.86
N GLN A 723 38.76 13.08 87.93
CA GLN A 723 38.71 13.61 89.30
C GLN A 723 39.99 14.39 89.65
N ARG A 724 41.16 13.87 89.26
CA ARG A 724 42.44 14.58 89.45
C ARG A 724 42.47 15.93 88.71
N LEU A 725 42.01 15.98 87.45
CA LEU A 725 41.88 17.23 86.69
C LEU A 725 40.97 18.24 87.39
N GLN A 726 39.84 17.78 87.95
CA GLN A 726 38.93 18.65 88.71
C GLN A 726 39.58 19.20 89.99
N VAL A 727 40.41 18.41 90.68
CA VAL A 727 41.16 18.87 91.86
C VAL A 727 42.19 19.92 91.47
N ILE A 728 42.99 19.66 90.43
CA ILE A 728 43.98 20.61 89.90
C ILE A 728 43.30 21.90 89.47
N GLY A 729 42.19 21.80 88.74
CA GLY A 729 41.44 22.95 88.23
C GLY A 729 40.90 23.89 89.32
N LYS A 730 40.64 23.38 90.53
CA LYS A 730 40.14 24.18 91.67
C LYS A 730 41.19 25.11 92.29
N ARG A 731 42.48 24.92 92.02
CA ARG A 731 43.53 25.85 92.48
C ARG A 731 43.22 27.26 91.97
N ARG A 732 43.48 28.28 92.79
CA ARG A 732 43.14 29.67 92.48
C ARG A 732 44.39 30.45 92.11
N TRP A 733 44.28 31.32 91.11
CA TRP A 733 45.29 32.32 90.76
C TRP A 733 44.63 33.70 90.68
N LEU A 734 45.42 34.76 90.86
CA LEU A 734 44.90 36.13 90.97
C LEU A 734 45.00 36.89 89.64
N ARG A 735 43.87 37.32 89.08
CA ARG A 735 43.81 38.15 87.87
C ARG A 735 43.64 39.63 88.21
N HIS A 736 44.56 40.45 87.71
CA HIS A 736 44.53 41.92 87.89
C HIS A 736 43.95 42.69 86.69
N PHE A 737 43.98 42.12 85.49
CA PHE A 737 43.56 42.79 84.26
C PHE A 737 42.18 42.34 83.84
N ASP A 738 41.37 43.24 83.26
CA ASP A 738 40.04 42.88 82.76
C ASP A 738 40.13 42.04 81.47
N ASN A 739 39.50 40.86 81.49
CA ASN A 739 39.43 39.92 80.37
C ASN A 739 38.41 40.35 79.30
N ARG A 740 37.71 41.46 79.49
CA ARG A 740 36.80 42.04 78.48
C ARG A 740 37.45 43.09 77.58
N LEU A 741 38.69 43.48 77.84
CA LEU A 741 39.41 44.45 77.02
C LEU A 741 40.13 43.74 75.87
N GLY A 742 40.02 44.28 74.65
CA GLY A 742 40.70 43.75 73.46
C GLY A 742 40.08 42.52 72.82
N ILE A 743 38.86 42.13 73.21
CA ILE A 743 38.13 41.00 72.63
C ILE A 743 37.32 41.41 71.39
N SER A 744 36.99 40.43 70.53
CA SER A 744 36.15 40.62 69.36
C SER A 744 34.69 40.93 69.72
N ARG A 745 33.91 41.43 68.75
CA ARG A 745 32.48 41.68 68.94
C ARG A 745 31.72 40.39 69.30
N ASP A 746 32.03 39.29 68.65
CA ASP A 746 31.37 38.00 68.90
C ASP A 746 31.69 37.47 70.31
N GLU A 747 32.91 37.67 70.81
CA GLU A 747 33.28 37.36 72.20
C GLU A 747 32.56 38.26 73.21
N ALA A 748 32.44 39.56 72.90
CA ALA A 748 31.73 40.50 73.74
C ALA A 748 30.24 40.16 73.85
N GLU A 749 29.61 39.73 72.75
CA GLU A 749 28.22 39.28 72.72
C GLU A 749 27.98 38.05 73.60
N ARG A 750 28.94 37.12 73.70
CA ARG A 750 28.85 35.96 74.62
C ARG A 750 28.89 36.34 76.10
N LEU A 751 29.46 37.50 76.43
CA LEU A 751 29.56 38.01 77.80
C LEU A 751 28.38 38.91 78.20
N VAL A 752 27.41 39.12 77.30
CA VAL A 752 26.18 39.86 77.59
C VAL A 752 25.39 39.11 78.67
N GLY A 753 25.10 39.79 79.78
CA GLY A 753 24.39 39.20 80.92
C GLY A 753 25.29 38.49 81.95
N VAL A 754 26.59 38.29 81.66
CA VAL A 754 27.56 37.81 82.65
C VAL A 754 28.00 38.98 83.52
N PRO A 755 27.93 38.91 84.86
CA PRO A 755 28.41 39.99 85.74
C PRO A 755 29.91 40.24 85.59
N ARG A 756 30.34 41.51 85.67
CA ARG A 756 31.77 41.88 85.64
C ARG A 756 32.32 41.80 87.07
N PRO A 757 33.30 40.91 87.37
CA PRO A 757 33.89 40.82 88.70
C PRO A 757 34.74 42.05 89.02
N ALA A 758 34.81 42.42 90.31
CA ALA A 758 35.73 43.45 90.78
C ALA A 758 37.18 42.94 90.72
N LEU A 759 38.12 43.79 90.31
CA LEU A 759 39.53 43.44 90.18
C LEU A 759 40.35 43.94 91.37
N PRO A 760 41.38 43.20 91.83
CA PRO A 760 41.77 41.88 91.37
C PRO A 760 40.77 40.79 91.78
N THR A 761 40.68 39.71 91.00
CA THR A 761 39.73 38.62 91.23
C THR A 761 40.42 37.26 91.21
N GLU A 762 40.00 36.34 92.09
CA GLU A 762 40.51 34.96 92.13
C GLU A 762 39.78 34.07 91.11
N GLU A 763 40.54 33.43 90.23
CA GLU A 763 40.02 32.53 89.21
C GLU A 763 40.54 31.11 89.40
N PRO A 764 39.74 30.08 89.11
CA PRO A 764 40.23 28.71 89.05
C PRO A 764 41.30 28.55 87.95
N LEU A 765 42.25 27.65 88.18
CA LEU A 765 43.39 27.37 87.30
C LEU A 765 42.92 26.82 85.95
N LEU A 766 41.96 25.89 85.99
CA LEU A 766 41.24 25.38 84.83
C LEU A 766 39.76 25.68 84.98
N ALA A 767 39.13 26.20 83.93
CA ALA A 767 37.76 26.69 84.00
C ALA A 767 36.90 26.33 82.78
N ASP A 768 35.67 25.89 83.05
CA ASP A 768 34.58 25.86 82.07
C ASP A 768 33.70 27.08 82.30
N ARG A 769 33.94 28.15 81.54
CA ARG A 769 33.24 29.43 81.71
C ARG A 769 32.07 29.55 80.73
N PRO A 770 31.01 30.32 81.06
CA PRO A 770 29.90 30.54 80.13
C PRO A 770 30.33 31.05 78.75
N GLU A 771 31.34 31.92 78.69
CA GLU A 771 31.88 32.46 77.43
C GLU A 771 32.61 31.44 76.55
N HIS A 772 32.94 30.26 77.09
CA HIS A 772 33.51 29.15 76.32
C HIS A 772 32.45 28.42 75.49
N CYS A 773 31.16 28.57 75.81
CA CYS A 773 30.07 27.95 75.07
C CYS A 773 29.54 28.88 73.97
N VAL A 774 29.54 28.42 72.73
CA VAL A 774 28.96 29.14 71.58
C VAL A 774 27.59 28.56 71.30
N HIS A 775 26.53 29.36 71.46
CA HIS A 775 25.16 28.90 71.23
C HIS A 775 24.79 28.81 69.75
N TRP A 776 23.85 27.92 69.41
CA TRP A 776 23.21 27.92 68.10
C TRP A 776 22.38 29.19 67.92
N GLY A 777 22.85 30.10 67.04
CA GLY A 777 22.13 31.32 66.68
C GLY A 777 20.99 31.06 65.70
N THR A 778 20.71 32.00 64.80
CA THR A 778 19.68 31.86 63.76
C THR A 778 19.99 30.80 62.69
N ARG A 779 21.24 30.32 62.63
CA ARG A 779 21.75 29.36 61.62
C ARG A 779 21.86 27.92 62.15
N THR A 780 20.86 27.46 62.88
CA THR A 780 20.80 26.06 63.35
C THR A 780 20.54 25.10 62.18
N PRO A 781 21.38 24.08 61.96
CA PRO A 781 21.26 23.17 60.84
C PRO A 781 20.02 22.25 60.98
N PRO A 782 19.27 21.99 59.90
CA PRO A 782 18.01 21.24 59.94
C PRO A 782 18.26 19.72 59.88
N VAL A 783 18.89 19.17 60.91
CA VAL A 783 19.37 17.76 60.92
C VAL A 783 18.54 16.82 61.80
N VAL A 784 17.62 17.38 62.59
CA VAL A 784 16.76 16.62 63.50
C VAL A 784 15.58 16.06 62.71
N LYS A 785 15.20 14.82 62.98
CA LYS A 785 14.16 14.08 62.24
C LYS A 785 12.81 14.81 62.16
N ASP A 786 12.41 15.46 63.24
CA ASP A 786 11.12 16.15 63.35
C ASP A 786 11.19 17.66 63.02
N ASP A 787 12.33 18.16 62.51
CA ASP A 787 12.46 19.56 62.08
C ASP A 787 11.74 19.78 60.74
N PRO A 788 10.74 20.69 60.63
CA PRO A 788 10.01 20.92 59.38
C PRO A 788 10.89 21.43 58.22
N ARG A 789 12.09 21.97 58.52
CA ARG A 789 13.07 22.41 57.50
C ARG A 789 13.88 21.23 56.94
N ASN A 790 13.86 20.07 57.60
CA ASN A 790 14.58 18.87 57.19
C ASN A 790 13.78 18.09 56.13
N ILE A 791 13.92 18.50 54.87
CA ILE A 791 13.28 17.83 53.73
C ILE A 791 14.09 16.63 53.19
N TRP A 792 15.28 16.39 53.73
CA TRP A 792 16.23 15.39 53.24
C TRP A 792 16.23 14.08 54.06
N GLY A 793 15.43 14.02 55.13
CA GLY A 793 15.27 12.83 55.96
C GLY A 793 16.42 12.59 56.94
N PHE A 794 17.15 13.63 57.36
CA PHE A 794 18.24 13.48 58.33
C PHE A 794 17.71 13.06 59.72
N ASP A 795 18.50 12.27 60.45
CA ASP A 795 18.26 11.84 61.83
C ASP A 795 19.58 11.89 62.62
N MET A 796 20.06 13.11 62.89
CA MET A 796 21.27 13.34 63.69
C MET A 796 20.92 13.98 65.04
N HIS A 797 21.72 13.66 66.05
CA HIS A 797 21.68 14.35 67.33
C HIS A 797 22.34 15.72 67.18
N LEU A 798 21.59 16.79 67.41
CA LEU A 798 22.11 18.15 67.45
C LEU A 798 22.61 18.46 68.87
N PRO A 799 23.91 18.75 69.07
CA PRO A 799 24.46 19.15 70.37
C PRO A 799 23.80 20.43 70.90
N GLY A 800 23.82 20.64 72.22
CA GLY A 800 23.20 21.82 72.84
C GLY A 800 23.85 23.16 72.44
N HIS A 801 25.13 23.13 72.08
CA HIS A 801 25.93 24.28 71.67
C HIS A 801 26.52 24.05 70.27
N ALA A 802 26.83 25.12 69.54
CA ALA A 802 27.51 25.05 68.26
C ALA A 802 29.00 24.69 68.41
N SER A 803 29.62 25.11 69.51
CA SER A 803 30.99 24.76 69.92
C SER A 803 31.13 24.96 71.44
N ASN A 804 31.98 24.15 72.08
CA ASN A 804 32.26 24.26 73.52
C ASN A 804 33.77 24.21 73.78
N HIS A 805 34.34 25.35 74.18
CA HIS A 805 35.75 25.54 74.44
C HIS A 805 36.12 25.41 75.93
N GLY A 806 35.30 24.75 76.76
CA GLY A 806 35.60 24.55 78.17
C GLY A 806 36.91 23.78 78.38
N GLU A 807 37.80 24.27 79.26
CA GLU A 807 39.11 23.65 79.48
C GLU A 807 38.99 22.27 80.13
N LEU A 808 38.18 22.16 81.18
CA LEU A 808 37.95 20.89 81.87
C LEU A 808 37.09 19.96 81.01
N TYR A 809 36.08 20.50 80.32
CA TYR A 809 35.25 19.76 79.37
C TYR A 809 36.11 19.09 78.28
N ASN A 810 37.00 19.84 77.64
CA ASN A 810 37.89 19.32 76.60
C ASN A 810 38.93 18.35 77.16
N LEU A 811 39.58 18.64 78.29
CA LEU A 811 40.59 17.74 78.87
C LEU A 811 39.97 16.40 79.31
N SER A 812 38.72 16.41 79.78
CA SER A 812 38.00 15.23 80.29
C SER A 812 37.44 14.31 79.20
N ILE A 813 37.71 14.57 77.91
CA ILE A 813 37.32 13.66 76.82
C ILE A 813 37.96 12.28 77.06
N ARG A 814 37.11 11.26 77.19
CA ARG A 814 37.52 9.89 77.54
C ARG A 814 38.29 9.19 76.43
N ARG A 815 37.93 9.43 75.17
CA ARG A 815 38.52 8.75 74.01
C ARG A 815 38.60 9.71 72.81
N GLY A 816 39.81 9.85 72.27
CA GLY A 816 40.07 10.77 71.17
C GLY A 816 40.16 12.24 71.63
N THR A 817 40.07 13.15 70.67
CA THR A 817 40.36 14.59 70.85
C THR A 817 39.16 15.50 70.62
N LEU A 818 38.06 14.97 70.10
CA LEU A 818 36.89 15.74 69.66
C LEU A 818 35.78 15.73 70.70
N THR A 819 35.21 16.90 70.99
CA THR A 819 33.95 17.02 71.74
C THR A 819 32.75 16.55 70.89
N ASP A 820 31.57 16.49 71.50
CA ASP A 820 30.34 16.15 70.77
C ASP A 820 29.98 17.22 69.72
N GLU A 821 30.22 18.50 70.03
CA GLU A 821 30.03 19.62 69.08
C GLU A 821 31.00 19.52 67.90
N GLU A 822 32.29 19.25 68.16
CA GLU A 822 33.31 19.13 67.11
C GLU A 822 33.06 17.90 66.24
N ARG A 823 32.69 16.77 66.86
CA ARG A 823 32.29 15.57 66.13
C ARG A 823 31.07 15.82 65.25
N PHE A 824 30.07 16.55 65.75
CA PHE A 824 28.93 16.96 64.95
C PHE A 824 29.37 17.82 63.77
N LYS A 825 30.25 18.80 63.98
CA LYS A 825 30.80 19.65 62.91
C LYS A 825 31.59 18.91 61.85
N ILE A 826 32.33 17.86 62.23
CA ILE A 826 32.93 16.96 61.25
C ILE A 826 31.83 16.23 60.50
N ASN A 827 30.90 15.55 61.17
CA ASN A 827 29.85 14.78 60.51
C ASN A 827 28.91 15.64 59.62
N GLU A 828 28.77 16.93 59.92
CA GLU A 828 27.97 17.89 59.17
C GLU A 828 28.41 18.01 57.71
N HIS A 829 29.65 17.66 57.33
CA HIS A 829 30.07 17.70 55.92
C HIS A 829 29.17 16.84 55.02
N ILE A 830 28.67 15.70 55.50
CA ILE A 830 27.78 14.84 54.71
C ILE A 830 26.40 15.45 54.54
N VAL A 831 25.90 16.12 55.58
CA VAL A 831 24.67 16.93 55.49
C VAL A 831 24.83 17.99 54.40
N GLN A 832 25.98 18.68 54.39
CA GLN A 832 26.27 19.73 53.42
C GLN A 832 26.48 19.16 52.00
N THR A 833 27.12 18.00 51.85
CA THR A 833 27.20 17.28 50.56
C THR A 833 25.79 17.04 49.99
N ILE A 834 24.88 16.49 50.79
CA ILE A 834 23.51 16.22 50.33
C ILE A 834 22.77 17.51 50.00
N ILE A 835 22.84 18.54 50.84
CA ILE A 835 22.16 19.83 50.61
C ILE A 835 22.68 20.50 49.33
N MET A 836 24.01 20.59 49.16
CA MET A 836 24.64 21.22 48.01
C MET A 836 24.31 20.49 46.72
N LEU A 837 24.46 19.16 46.68
CA LEU A 837 24.20 18.38 45.47
C LEU A 837 22.71 18.32 45.14
N SER A 838 21.83 18.31 46.14
CA SER A 838 20.37 18.34 45.93
C SER A 838 19.88 19.68 45.37
N ALA A 839 20.64 20.76 45.55
CA ALA A 839 20.32 22.07 44.98
C ALA A 839 20.70 22.19 43.49
N LEU A 840 21.54 21.28 42.98
CA LEU A 840 21.95 21.28 41.57
C LEU A 840 20.83 20.74 40.67
N PRO A 841 20.61 21.33 39.48
CA PRO A 841 19.62 20.85 38.52
C PRO A 841 20.14 19.62 37.76
N LEU A 842 20.40 18.53 38.48
CA LEU A 842 20.96 17.31 37.91
C LEU A 842 20.00 16.67 36.89
N PRO A 843 20.50 16.22 35.73
CA PRO A 843 19.68 15.50 34.75
C PRO A 843 19.19 14.17 35.34
N ARG A 844 18.12 13.59 34.75
CA ARG A 844 17.45 12.39 35.28
C ARG A 844 18.39 11.20 35.54
N HIS A 845 19.44 11.05 34.74
CA HIS A 845 20.41 9.96 34.86
C HIS A 845 21.51 10.20 35.91
N LEU A 846 21.54 11.39 36.54
CA LEU A 846 22.43 11.76 37.65
C LEU A 846 21.65 12.04 38.94
N LYS A 847 20.37 11.65 39.00
CA LYS A 847 19.47 12.04 40.08
C LYS A 847 19.89 11.45 41.44
N ARG A 848 20.57 10.31 41.47
CA ARG A 848 21.03 9.65 42.68
C ARG A 848 22.40 10.11 43.16
N VAL A 849 23.06 11.02 42.44
CA VAL A 849 24.36 11.57 42.86
C VAL A 849 24.35 12.06 44.31
N PRO A 850 23.36 12.84 44.81
CA PRO A 850 23.33 13.27 46.21
C PRO A 850 23.25 12.13 47.21
N ASP A 851 22.54 11.05 46.88
CA ASP A 851 22.37 9.90 47.77
C ASP A 851 23.63 9.01 47.77
N ILE A 852 24.21 8.73 46.60
CA ILE A 852 25.44 7.94 46.49
C ILE A 852 26.60 8.67 47.18
N ALA A 853 26.72 9.97 46.92
CA ALA A 853 27.72 10.84 47.54
C ALA A 853 27.46 11.02 49.05
N GLY A 854 26.21 11.08 49.49
CA GLY A 854 25.84 11.41 50.87
C GLY A 854 25.63 10.24 51.82
N ASN A 855 25.46 9.01 51.32
CA ASN A 855 25.15 7.86 52.18
C ASN A 855 26.39 7.02 52.54
N HIS A 856 27.61 7.38 52.13
CA HIS A 856 28.81 6.56 52.35
C HIS A 856 29.27 6.49 53.82
N HIS A 857 28.72 7.32 54.71
CA HIS A 857 28.88 7.21 56.17
C HIS A 857 27.74 6.45 56.87
N GLU A 858 26.75 5.98 56.11
CA GLU A 858 25.74 5.07 56.63
C GLU A 858 26.36 3.69 56.90
N LYS A 859 25.81 2.99 57.88
CA LYS A 859 26.33 1.71 58.35
C LYS A 859 25.31 0.62 58.13
N MET A 860 25.76 -0.60 57.81
CA MET A 860 24.86 -1.72 57.55
C MET A 860 23.90 -2.03 58.71
N ASN A 861 24.28 -1.71 59.94
CA ASN A 861 23.49 -1.90 61.16
C ASN A 861 22.57 -0.71 61.53
N GLY A 862 22.49 0.35 60.71
CA GLY A 862 21.64 1.52 60.96
C GLY A 862 22.21 2.54 61.95
N SER A 863 23.40 2.32 62.51
CA SER A 863 24.03 3.25 63.45
C SER A 863 24.85 4.36 62.75
N GLY A 864 24.66 4.53 61.45
CA GLY A 864 25.36 5.50 60.60
C GLY A 864 24.75 6.89 60.64
N TYR A 865 25.17 7.76 59.72
CA TYR A 865 24.65 9.12 59.56
C TYR A 865 24.74 9.54 58.07
N PRO A 866 23.95 10.53 57.61
CA PRO A 866 23.11 11.45 58.39
C PRO A 866 21.64 11.04 58.54
N ARG A 867 21.18 9.98 57.87
CA ARG A 867 19.77 9.55 57.83
C ARG A 867 19.49 8.28 58.66
N ARG A 868 20.54 7.58 59.12
CA ARG A 868 20.45 6.29 59.85
C ARG A 868 19.81 5.18 59.03
N LEU A 869 20.27 5.04 57.79
CA LEU A 869 19.80 4.01 56.87
C LEU A 869 20.33 2.63 57.28
N GLY A 870 19.51 1.59 57.18
CA GLY A 870 19.93 0.21 57.37
C GLY A 870 20.54 -0.37 56.10
N GLY A 871 21.22 -1.53 56.20
CA GLY A 871 21.83 -2.17 55.03
C GLY A 871 20.87 -2.43 53.87
N GLN A 872 19.60 -2.71 54.14
CA GLN A 872 18.56 -2.91 53.12
C GLN A 872 18.18 -1.63 52.35
N ASP A 873 18.42 -0.46 52.93
CA ASP A 873 18.13 0.85 52.34
C ASP A 873 19.33 1.39 51.52
N LEU A 874 20.50 0.77 51.67
CA LEU A 874 21.73 1.12 50.95
C LEU A 874 21.90 0.26 49.71
N GLY A 875 22.06 0.87 48.54
CA GLY A 875 22.44 0.18 47.32
C GLY A 875 23.91 -0.25 47.32
N ILE A 876 24.30 -1.05 46.32
CA ILE A 876 25.68 -1.55 46.19
C ILE A 876 26.66 -0.39 46.00
N ALA A 877 26.29 0.63 45.22
CA ALA A 877 27.10 1.83 45.00
C ALA A 877 27.47 2.54 46.33
N GLU A 878 26.48 2.80 47.18
CA GLU A 878 26.67 3.42 48.49
C GLU A 878 27.60 2.59 49.39
N ARG A 879 27.43 1.26 49.39
CA ARG A 879 28.24 0.35 50.20
C ARG A 879 29.68 0.21 49.69
N VAL A 880 29.87 0.25 48.36
CA VAL A 880 31.21 0.27 47.74
C VAL A 880 31.94 1.55 48.12
N MET A 881 31.27 2.71 48.07
CA MET A 881 31.84 3.99 48.49
C MET A 881 32.31 3.95 49.95
N ALA A 882 31.50 3.41 50.86
CA ALA A 882 31.86 3.29 52.27
C ALA A 882 33.15 2.48 52.49
N ILE A 883 33.31 1.33 51.80
CA ILE A 883 34.52 0.51 51.90
C ILE A 883 35.73 1.24 51.31
N ALA A 884 35.56 1.87 50.15
CA ALA A 884 36.64 2.58 49.46
C ALA A 884 37.15 3.77 50.29
N ASP A 885 36.25 4.59 50.81
CA ASP A 885 36.59 5.75 51.66
C ASP A 885 37.33 5.31 52.94
N ILE A 886 36.78 4.32 53.67
CA ILE A 886 37.41 3.83 54.90
C ILE A 886 38.80 3.24 54.62
N PHE A 887 38.94 2.43 53.57
CA PHE A 887 40.22 1.79 53.26
C PHE A 887 41.28 2.82 52.83
N GLU A 888 40.90 3.78 51.98
CA GLU A 888 41.78 4.89 51.60
C GLU A 888 42.21 5.67 52.83
N ALA A 889 41.26 6.04 53.70
CA ALA A 889 41.52 6.80 54.91
C ALA A 889 42.46 6.10 55.91
N LEU A 890 42.43 4.76 55.99
CA LEU A 890 43.32 3.97 56.84
C LEU A 890 44.74 3.87 56.27
N THR A 891 44.88 3.86 54.94
CA THR A 891 46.13 3.61 54.23
C THR A 891 46.85 4.89 53.77
N ALA A 892 46.16 6.03 53.79
CA ALA A 892 46.68 7.35 53.44
C ALA A 892 47.91 7.75 54.28
N ALA A 893 49.02 8.08 53.61
CA ALA A 893 50.32 8.41 54.22
C ALA A 893 50.59 9.93 54.39
N ASP A 894 49.68 10.74 53.91
CA ASP A 894 49.63 12.21 53.91
C ASP A 894 48.87 12.78 55.12
N ARG A 895 48.30 11.93 55.99
CA ARG A 895 47.62 12.37 57.21
C ARG A 895 48.63 12.70 58.34
N PRO A 896 48.63 13.91 58.90
CA PRO A 896 49.68 14.41 59.81
C PRO A 896 49.52 13.90 61.25
N TYR A 897 48.31 13.49 61.64
CA TYR A 897 47.96 13.12 63.02
C TYR A 897 48.11 11.63 63.32
N LYS A 898 48.29 10.78 62.28
CA LYS A 898 48.38 9.32 62.43
C LYS A 898 49.37 8.74 61.42
N PRO A 899 50.27 7.84 61.84
CA PRO A 899 51.09 7.11 60.89
C PRO A 899 50.21 6.25 59.97
N PRO A 900 50.55 6.14 58.69
CA PRO A 900 49.84 5.27 57.75
C PRO A 900 49.84 3.83 58.24
N LYS A 901 48.71 3.13 58.05
CA LYS A 901 48.63 1.70 58.37
C LYS A 901 49.15 0.82 57.25
N THR A 902 49.64 -0.35 57.64
CA THR A 902 49.96 -1.43 56.71
C THR A 902 48.68 -2.06 56.13
N LEU A 903 48.81 -2.87 55.07
CA LEU A 903 47.68 -3.57 54.47
C LEU A 903 47.03 -4.55 55.46
N SER A 904 47.84 -5.34 56.18
CA SER A 904 47.33 -6.33 57.12
C SER A 904 46.53 -5.68 58.26
N GLU A 905 47.00 -4.55 58.79
CA GLU A 905 46.29 -3.77 59.81
C GLU A 905 44.99 -3.18 59.28
N SER A 906 45.00 -2.63 58.06
CA SER A 906 43.83 -2.01 57.45
C SER A 906 42.73 -3.04 57.17
N VAL A 907 43.12 -4.20 56.64
CA VAL A 907 42.20 -5.33 56.43
C VAL A 907 41.65 -5.86 57.75
N LYS A 908 42.48 -6.01 58.79
CA LYS A 908 42.03 -6.41 60.14
C LYS A 908 40.96 -5.47 60.68
N ILE A 909 41.13 -4.16 60.52
CA ILE A 909 40.14 -3.15 60.95
C ILE A 909 38.85 -3.29 60.14
N LEU A 910 38.93 -3.39 58.81
CA LEU A 910 37.74 -3.58 57.96
C LEU A 910 36.97 -4.86 58.29
N VAL A 911 37.67 -5.96 58.56
CA VAL A 911 37.04 -7.23 58.97
C VAL A 911 36.32 -7.07 60.31
N ALA A 912 36.93 -6.39 61.29
CA ALA A 912 36.26 -6.08 62.56
C ALA A 912 35.01 -5.22 62.33
N MET A 913 35.09 -4.19 61.48
CA MET A 913 33.96 -3.35 61.11
C MET A 913 32.84 -4.14 60.41
N ALA A 914 33.17 -5.06 59.51
CA ALA A 914 32.18 -5.95 58.89
C ALA A 914 31.52 -6.87 59.93
N ARG A 915 32.33 -7.41 60.86
CA ARG A 915 31.86 -8.20 62.01
C ARG A 915 31.10 -7.40 63.05
N GLU A 916 31.07 -6.07 62.99
CA GLU A 916 30.21 -5.23 63.82
C GLU A 916 28.95 -4.79 63.05
N GLY A 917 28.90 -5.05 61.74
CA GLY A 917 27.83 -4.59 60.86
C GLY A 917 27.98 -3.11 60.47
N HIS A 918 29.20 -2.58 60.48
CA HIS A 918 29.48 -1.22 59.99
C HIS A 918 29.58 -1.18 58.46
N VAL A 919 30.30 -2.13 57.86
CA VAL A 919 30.49 -2.23 56.40
C VAL A 919 29.92 -3.54 55.86
N ASP A 920 29.67 -3.60 54.55
CA ASP A 920 29.12 -4.79 53.89
C ASP A 920 30.17 -5.92 53.83
N GLY A 921 29.88 -7.02 54.51
CA GLY A 921 30.78 -8.18 54.57
C GLY A 921 30.90 -8.94 53.24
N GLN A 922 29.86 -8.95 52.39
CA GLN A 922 29.92 -9.62 51.09
C GLN A 922 30.78 -8.82 50.11
N LEU A 923 30.65 -7.49 50.09
CA LEU A 923 31.53 -6.64 49.30
C LEU A 923 32.97 -6.67 49.81
N LEU A 924 33.19 -6.75 51.13
CA LEU A 924 34.53 -6.92 51.69
C LEU A 924 35.16 -8.27 51.28
N GLN A 925 34.39 -9.35 51.24
CA GLN A 925 34.87 -10.64 50.72
C GLN A 925 35.27 -10.52 49.24
N LEU A 926 34.47 -9.84 48.42
CA LEU A 926 34.81 -9.58 47.03
C LEU A 926 36.08 -8.74 46.90
N PHE A 927 36.22 -7.68 47.70
CA PHE A 927 37.39 -6.81 47.73
C PHE A 927 38.69 -7.56 48.03
N LEU A 928 38.65 -8.53 48.95
CA LEU A 928 39.80 -9.35 49.31
C LEU A 928 40.07 -10.47 48.28
N SER A 929 39.04 -11.20 47.85
CA SER A 929 39.20 -12.34 46.94
C SER A 929 39.57 -11.95 45.51
N SER A 930 39.13 -10.78 45.04
CA SER A 930 39.50 -10.24 43.72
C SER A 930 40.88 -9.60 43.67
N GLY A 931 41.51 -9.36 44.83
CA GLY A 931 42.82 -8.71 44.92
C GLY A 931 42.82 -7.20 44.69
N VAL A 932 41.64 -6.55 44.65
CA VAL A 932 41.54 -5.08 44.45
C VAL A 932 42.34 -4.30 45.49
N TYR A 933 42.29 -4.72 46.76
CA TYR A 933 43.07 -4.09 47.84
C TYR A 933 44.58 -4.03 47.52
N ARG A 934 45.10 -5.08 46.89
CA ARG A 934 46.51 -5.21 46.52
C ARG A 934 46.84 -4.43 45.25
N GLN A 935 45.98 -4.51 44.24
CA GLN A 935 46.13 -3.72 43.00
C GLN A 935 46.15 -2.21 43.30
N TYR A 936 45.28 -1.76 44.19
CA TYR A 936 45.28 -0.38 44.68
C TYR A 936 46.58 -0.05 45.42
N ALA A 937 47.02 -0.93 46.32
CA ALA A 937 48.23 -0.72 47.10
C ALA A 937 49.49 -0.57 46.24
N GLU A 938 49.65 -1.43 45.24
CA GLU A 938 50.77 -1.42 44.30
C GLU A 938 50.83 -0.12 43.46
N ARG A 939 49.70 0.57 43.31
CA ARG A 939 49.60 1.82 42.53
C ARG A 939 49.76 3.09 43.36
N PHE A 940 49.29 3.10 44.61
CA PHE A 940 49.15 4.33 45.39
C PHE A 940 49.85 4.34 46.76
N LEU A 941 50.21 3.20 47.32
CA LEU A 941 50.82 3.12 48.65
C LEU A 941 52.35 3.03 48.58
N ARG A 942 53.02 3.41 49.68
CA ARG A 942 54.48 3.25 49.81
C ARG A 942 54.81 1.77 49.97
N THR A 943 55.95 1.33 49.42
CA THR A 943 56.41 -0.07 49.47
C THR A 943 56.44 -0.64 50.90
N GLU A 944 56.77 0.18 51.90
CA GLU A 944 56.83 -0.19 53.32
C GLU A 944 55.46 -0.54 53.93
N GLN A 945 54.36 -0.07 53.33
CA GLN A 945 52.99 -0.35 53.80
C GLN A 945 52.42 -1.66 53.24
N ILE A 946 53.07 -2.23 52.21
CA ILE A 946 52.58 -3.39 51.47
C ILE A 946 53.14 -4.66 52.12
N ASP A 947 52.52 -5.09 53.20
CA ASP A 947 52.82 -6.35 53.88
C ASP A 947 51.88 -7.49 53.44
N GLU A 948 52.23 -8.73 53.81
CA GLU A 948 51.46 -9.91 53.43
C GLU A 948 50.12 -9.98 54.19
N VAL A 949 49.02 -10.17 53.46
CA VAL A 949 47.68 -10.32 54.02
C VAL A 949 47.23 -11.77 53.86
N ASP A 950 46.96 -12.46 54.97
CA ASP A 950 46.36 -13.80 54.96
C ASP A 950 44.87 -13.71 54.59
N VAL A 951 44.60 -13.65 53.28
CA VAL A 951 43.25 -13.52 52.73
C VAL A 951 42.37 -14.71 53.14
N VAL A 952 42.91 -15.93 53.16
CA VAL A 952 42.13 -17.14 53.48
C VAL A 952 41.64 -17.09 54.92
N TYR A 953 42.51 -16.74 55.87
CA TYR A 953 42.14 -16.56 57.26
C TYR A 953 41.07 -15.48 57.44
N TRP A 954 41.24 -14.31 56.81
CA TRP A 954 40.28 -13.21 56.94
C TRP A 954 38.92 -13.50 56.30
N LEU A 955 38.88 -14.21 55.17
CA LEU A 955 37.62 -14.64 54.55
C LEU A 955 36.82 -15.57 55.48
N ALA A 956 37.49 -16.52 56.14
CA ALA A 956 36.85 -17.40 57.13
C ALA A 956 36.22 -16.61 58.29
N GLN A 957 36.93 -15.60 58.80
CA GLN A 957 36.45 -14.74 59.90
C GLN A 957 35.23 -13.88 59.52
N ILE A 958 35.05 -13.52 58.24
CA ILE A 958 33.85 -12.81 57.77
C ILE A 958 32.66 -13.77 57.65
N GLN A 959 32.88 -15.02 57.20
CA GLN A 959 31.83 -16.02 56.98
C GLN A 959 31.22 -16.55 58.29
N GLU A 960 32.00 -16.70 59.36
CA GLU A 960 31.52 -17.19 60.68
C GLU A 960 30.34 -16.39 61.26
N ARG A 961 30.22 -15.09 60.94
CA ARG A 961 29.08 -14.26 61.39
C ARG A 961 27.89 -14.28 60.44
N SER A 962 28.10 -14.50 59.13
CA SER A 962 27.00 -14.61 58.16
C SER A 962 26.11 -15.84 58.41
N ALA A 963 26.67 -16.91 58.97
CA ALA A 963 25.90 -18.10 59.37
C ALA A 963 25.09 -17.93 60.68
N ALA A 964 25.35 -16.90 61.48
CA ALA A 964 24.80 -16.74 62.83
C ALA A 964 23.48 -15.91 62.91
N ARG A 965 22.92 -15.46 61.79
CA ARG A 965 21.58 -14.84 61.73
C ARG A 965 20.81 -15.29 60.48
N PRO A 966 19.81 -16.18 60.62
CA PRO A 966 18.68 -16.15 59.70
C PRO A 966 17.83 -14.92 60.02
N VAL A 967 17.62 -14.06 59.03
CA VAL A 967 16.72 -12.91 59.11
C VAL A 967 15.29 -13.42 59.31
N SER A 968 14.64 -12.98 60.39
CA SER A 968 13.20 -13.09 60.63
C SER A 968 12.48 -11.83 60.16
#